data_AF-A0A8H6QUJ9-F1
#
_entry.id   AF-A0A8H6QUJ9-F1
#
_cell.length_a   1.000
_cell.length_b   1.000
_cell.length_c   1.000
_cell.angle_alpha   90.00
_cell.angle_beta   90.00
_cell.angle_gamma   90.00
#
_symmetry.space_group_name_H-M   'P 1'
#
loop_
_entity.id
_entity.type
_entity.pdbx_description
1 polymer ?
#
loop_
_entity_poly.entity_id
_entity_poly.type
_entity_poly.pdbx_seq_one_letter_code
_entity_poly.pdbx_strand_id
1 'polypeptide(L)'
;MFAYLTLLSVLAVSALCQATPAIEKRSSPAPYSNFTHNPVYYPLKQAPLWRVCYARAIQVQDGSLLLTWEDYPYGENSSNLDTFKILRSVDGGASWSNFSHVADTQNGWGMRFQPDMYILENNIGKYPAGTLLIAGVSTPLSLTGGVYIDLYTSSDMGKSWKFASHVAYGAGPETVTTGDKSIWEPFFLEYNGKLMVYFSDQRDPAHSQKLSLTSTTDLLTWSASTDVVAYSNANARPGMAVISYLPTIGQYMLSYEYCNPPSGSGCPAHYRLASNPTEFLTATDHTLTTTSGHTPGGSPYSVWYQYPGSTTDGAVILSTNSDTDLFVSRDNASTWTMVNVNQYTGQSRHLLLFNDNGEERLHLATAGFYGCSGSCYNYVSNGVTALEKGNLKVKVVISEDLVGPTQAMQLHDLQKQTKVIWPKGVLAPDPSSKTLSERGQLKNLMLVSALLRKPSNCMRVTMDLKEKDWEIARAVKNPDRVRELLSQGHKPDAFDLCEAALHGAQCAGAVETVEILLATGVIDPNTRPDYADLTNVAEVEKDWASSDKSSSPPEIYKDPDEWYPLHLALTCSHYPTDRQVQKRNMTQMATALLQHGADPYAIFRQTVRIYNYWLRFPGEPQDDKVIDEDADLGITQLERREEREQYLLCKSYSTDSVQPLFPRKYGVCSIIHFLLQEGEFIKQVLDFLGSNLDLEHRDPQGRMLLLSACRSALGADAAINGVHLDVFIGVTQRGIGHNPFPQPNNYYKANEITGVTTTTSPDTPTLLEYLPDKGGVYPLIAALSRIRAYWSKTEHLGTLESAIDDLLAAGADPMVRDPRGNTALHYLALSWPDDFGVRVDEQRRLCRLLLDRGIDPNARNLDGQSALKLYFTAFETSRYQNRQGYSWNVWQDMDEPYAKINEEVLEIFEKAGANLTAQDSEGQTLLHIVAGKRTLRMYDRLLLLLSKDLDPMVRNAKGETAIDVAMSLEPSGESFFATVLKDHVEGLNG
;
A
#
# COMPACT_ATOMS: atom_id res chain seq x y z
N MET A 1 -15.00 -47.46 -27.32
CA MET A 1 -15.55 -46.31 -28.10
C MET A 1 -16.68 -45.59 -27.33
N PHE A 2 -16.53 -45.41 -26.02
CA PHE A 2 -17.44 -44.61 -25.17
C PHE A 2 -16.68 -43.90 -24.03
N ALA A 3 -15.36 -43.75 -24.17
CA ALA A 3 -14.48 -43.04 -23.21
C ALA A 3 -13.74 -41.85 -23.85
N TYR A 4 -14.09 -41.49 -25.09
CA TYR A 4 -13.45 -40.41 -25.86
C TYR A 4 -14.40 -39.23 -26.15
N LEU A 5 -15.60 -39.20 -25.55
CA LEU A 5 -16.60 -38.15 -25.75
C LEU A 5 -16.92 -37.33 -24.49
N THR A 6 -16.27 -37.62 -23.35
CA THR A 6 -16.36 -36.82 -22.12
C THR A 6 -15.13 -35.97 -21.82
N LEU A 7 -14.07 -36.06 -22.66
CA LEU A 7 -12.85 -35.23 -22.50
C LEU A 7 -12.80 -34.01 -23.44
N LEU A 8 -13.76 -33.87 -24.37
CA LEU A 8 -13.80 -32.79 -25.37
C LEU A 8 -14.71 -31.61 -25.02
N SER A 9 -15.41 -31.65 -23.87
CA SER A 9 -16.13 -30.50 -23.31
C SER A 9 -15.33 -29.73 -22.25
N VAL A 10 -14.15 -30.22 -21.85
CA VAL A 10 -13.30 -29.55 -20.84
C VAL A 10 -12.14 -28.76 -21.47
N LEU A 11 -11.80 -29.02 -22.74
CA LEU A 11 -10.69 -28.36 -23.45
C LEU A 11 -11.10 -27.18 -24.36
N ALA A 12 -12.38 -26.79 -24.36
CA ALA A 12 -12.87 -25.59 -25.06
C ALA A 12 -13.24 -24.43 -24.11
N VAL A 13 -13.04 -24.58 -22.80
CA VAL A 13 -13.37 -23.54 -21.79
C VAL A 13 -12.11 -22.92 -21.16
N SER A 14 -10.91 -23.46 -21.41
CA SER A 14 -9.64 -22.88 -20.92
C SER A 14 -9.02 -21.82 -21.84
N ALA A 15 -9.67 -21.45 -22.95
CA ALA A 15 -9.17 -20.44 -23.90
C ALA A 15 -9.88 -19.08 -23.82
N LEU A 16 -10.76 -18.86 -22.84
CA LEU A 16 -11.46 -17.59 -22.62
C LEU A 16 -11.50 -17.24 -21.14
N CYS A 17 -10.34 -17.07 -20.50
CA CYS A 17 -10.26 -16.30 -19.27
C CYS A 17 -8.89 -15.66 -19.07
N GLN A 18 -8.92 -14.33 -19.09
CA GLN A 18 -8.04 -13.39 -18.40
C GLN A 18 -6.65 -13.15 -19.02
N ALA A 19 -6.65 -12.46 -20.16
CA ALA A 19 -5.70 -11.36 -20.33
C ALA A 19 -5.92 -10.36 -19.18
N THR A 20 -5.00 -10.30 -18.22
CA THR A 20 -4.91 -9.18 -17.28
C THR A 20 -4.49 -7.94 -18.06
N PRO A 21 -5.24 -6.83 -18.02
CA PRO A 21 -4.76 -5.57 -18.59
C PRO A 21 -3.50 -5.15 -17.81
N ALA A 22 -2.44 -4.81 -18.56
CA ALA A 22 -1.25 -4.18 -18.00
C ALA A 22 -1.67 -2.90 -17.24
N ILE A 23 -1.14 -2.71 -16.03
CA ILE A 23 -1.35 -1.49 -15.26
C ILE A 23 -0.62 -0.36 -16.00
N GLU A 24 -1.36 0.48 -16.73
CA GLU A 24 -0.89 1.79 -17.19
C GLU A 24 -0.46 2.59 -15.96
N LYS A 25 0.84 2.86 -15.81
CA LYS A 25 1.34 3.93 -14.92
C LYS A 25 0.74 5.25 -15.42
N ARG A 26 -0.32 5.73 -14.77
CA ARG A 26 -0.78 7.11 -14.96
C ARG A 26 0.12 8.03 -14.14
N SER A 27 0.68 9.05 -14.78
CA SER A 27 1.31 10.17 -14.09
C SER A 27 0.29 10.81 -13.14
N SER A 28 0.66 11.01 -11.88
CA SER A 28 -0.18 11.81 -10.98
C SER A 28 -0.27 13.23 -11.53
N PRO A 29 -1.45 13.86 -11.51
CA PRO A 29 -1.61 15.25 -11.92
C PRO A 29 -0.66 16.19 -11.18
N ALA A 30 -0.32 17.34 -11.78
CA ALA A 30 0.46 18.35 -11.08
C ALA A 30 -0.33 18.92 -9.88
N PRO A 31 0.33 19.25 -8.75
CA PRO A 31 -0.28 19.98 -7.64
C PRO A 31 -1.06 21.20 -8.10
N TYR A 32 -2.26 21.41 -7.54
CA TYR A 32 -3.14 22.57 -7.80
C TYR A 32 -3.43 22.80 -9.30
N SER A 33 -3.40 21.74 -10.10
CA SER A 33 -3.74 21.79 -11.53
C SER A 33 -5.19 21.37 -11.80
N ASN A 34 -5.61 21.52 -13.04
CA ASN A 34 -6.89 20.97 -13.51
C ASN A 34 -6.62 19.64 -14.19
N PHE A 35 -7.36 18.61 -13.81
CA PHE A 35 -7.20 17.25 -14.31
C PHE A 35 -8.48 16.46 -14.14
N THR A 36 -8.58 15.36 -14.86
CA THR A 36 -9.71 14.42 -14.73
C THR A 36 -9.19 12.99 -14.73
N HIS A 37 -10.07 12.05 -14.38
CA HIS A 37 -9.77 10.62 -14.36
C HIS A 37 -8.57 10.21 -13.51
N ASN A 38 -8.25 10.97 -12.46
CA ASN A 38 -7.15 10.68 -11.55
C ASN A 38 -7.56 9.53 -10.61
N PRO A 39 -6.93 8.35 -10.70
CA PRO A 39 -7.22 7.27 -9.77
C PRO A 39 -6.66 7.57 -8.38
N VAL A 40 -7.48 7.38 -7.35
CA VAL A 40 -7.13 7.69 -5.96
C VAL A 40 -6.94 6.43 -5.13
N TYR A 41 -7.82 5.44 -5.28
CA TYR A 41 -7.74 4.20 -4.51
C TYR A 41 -8.27 3.01 -5.30
N TYR A 42 -7.46 1.96 -5.35
CA TYR A 42 -7.78 0.69 -5.97
C TYR A 42 -8.10 -0.36 -4.90
N PRO A 43 -9.36 -0.84 -4.79
CA PRO A 43 -9.68 -1.90 -3.84
C PRO A 43 -9.12 -3.25 -4.29
N LEU A 44 -9.01 -4.18 -3.33
CA LEU A 44 -8.62 -5.56 -3.63
C LEU A 44 -9.52 -6.15 -4.73
N LYS A 45 -8.93 -6.83 -5.73
CA LYS A 45 -9.70 -7.39 -6.86
C LYS A 45 -10.77 -8.38 -6.40
N GLN A 46 -10.47 -9.11 -5.34
CA GLN A 46 -11.32 -10.09 -4.66
C GLN A 46 -12.28 -9.49 -3.61
N ALA A 47 -12.26 -8.17 -3.39
CA ALA A 47 -13.21 -7.52 -2.50
C ALA A 47 -14.65 -7.84 -2.95
N PRO A 48 -15.54 -8.23 -2.03
CA PRO A 48 -16.92 -8.61 -2.34
C PRO A 48 -17.78 -7.41 -2.77
N LEU A 49 -19.05 -7.72 -3.08
CA LEU A 49 -20.02 -6.77 -3.62
C LEU A 49 -19.42 -6.05 -4.84
N TRP A 50 -19.50 -4.73 -4.86
CA TRP A 50 -18.97 -3.82 -5.86
C TRP A 50 -17.68 -3.14 -5.42
N ARG A 51 -17.00 -3.64 -4.37
CA ARG A 51 -15.69 -3.19 -3.84
C ARG A 51 -15.67 -1.81 -3.18
N VAL A 52 -16.00 -0.76 -3.92
CA VAL A 52 -16.13 0.61 -3.41
C VAL A 52 -17.35 1.28 -4.02
N CYS A 53 -17.91 2.28 -3.34
CA CYS A 53 -19.00 3.12 -3.85
C CYS A 53 -19.10 4.44 -3.06
N TYR A 54 -19.94 5.37 -3.52
CA TYR A 54 -20.41 6.51 -2.71
C TYR A 54 -19.30 7.43 -2.15
N ALA A 55 -18.50 8.04 -3.03
CA ALA A 55 -17.44 8.94 -2.60
C ALA A 55 -17.97 10.27 -2.00
N ARG A 56 -17.27 10.83 -1.01
CA ARG A 56 -17.52 12.17 -0.43
C ARG A 56 -16.21 12.88 -0.13
N ALA A 57 -16.19 14.18 -0.35
CA ALA A 57 -15.01 15.01 -0.10
C ALA A 57 -15.35 16.29 0.66
N ILE A 58 -14.40 16.83 1.41
CA ILE A 58 -14.55 18.11 2.11
C ILE A 58 -13.21 18.83 2.20
N GLN A 59 -13.21 20.16 2.17
CA GLN A 59 -12.03 20.96 2.49
C GLN A 59 -12.01 21.30 3.98
N VAL A 60 -10.93 20.96 4.67
CA VAL A 60 -10.74 21.29 6.10
C VAL A 60 -9.97 22.60 6.27
N GLN A 61 -9.90 23.09 7.51
CA GLN A 61 -9.49 24.45 7.86
C GLN A 61 -8.07 24.82 7.44
N ASP A 62 -7.17 23.85 7.30
CA ASP A 62 -5.81 24.07 6.82
C ASP A 62 -5.70 24.11 5.28
N GLY A 63 -6.82 24.06 4.58
CA GLY A 63 -6.92 24.08 3.12
C GLY A 63 -6.79 22.70 2.47
N SER A 64 -6.44 21.65 3.21
CA SER A 64 -6.36 20.29 2.69
C SER A 64 -7.74 19.70 2.39
N LEU A 65 -7.79 18.77 1.43
CA LEU A 65 -9.00 18.03 1.09
C LEU A 65 -8.97 16.68 1.80
N LEU A 66 -10.11 16.27 2.37
CA LEU A 66 -10.36 14.91 2.83
C LEU A 66 -11.30 14.20 1.86
N LEU A 67 -11.06 12.91 1.62
CA LEU A 67 -11.87 12.05 0.76
C LEU A 67 -12.20 10.74 1.49
N THR A 68 -13.45 10.33 1.42
CA THR A 68 -13.97 9.07 1.97
C THR A 68 -14.94 8.41 1.00
N TRP A 69 -15.26 7.14 1.23
CA TRP A 69 -16.18 6.33 0.43
C TRP A 69 -16.63 5.10 1.23
N GLU A 70 -17.60 4.36 0.69
CA GLU A 70 -17.93 3.01 1.17
C GLU A 70 -16.88 2.02 0.69
N ASP A 71 -16.16 1.38 1.59
CA ASP A 71 -15.16 0.36 1.28
C ASP A 71 -15.65 -1.01 1.74
N TYR A 72 -15.63 -1.99 0.83
CA TYR A 72 -16.12 -3.36 1.08
C TYR A 72 -14.99 -4.39 0.99
N PRO A 73 -13.95 -4.31 1.83
CA PRO A 73 -12.83 -5.24 1.78
C PRO A 73 -13.20 -6.65 2.26
N TYR A 74 -14.33 -6.81 2.95
CA TYR A 74 -14.69 -8.02 3.69
C TYR A 74 -16.04 -8.62 3.28
N GLY A 75 -16.11 -9.95 3.24
CA GLY A 75 -17.35 -10.69 2.94
C GLY A 75 -18.28 -10.77 4.13
N GLU A 76 -19.54 -11.14 3.88
CA GLU A 76 -20.61 -11.20 4.90
C GLU A 76 -20.28 -12.10 6.10
N ASN A 77 -19.36 -13.07 5.93
CA ASN A 77 -18.92 -14.01 6.97
C ASN A 77 -17.63 -13.56 7.70
N SER A 78 -17.15 -12.34 7.46
CA SER A 78 -15.92 -11.82 8.06
C SER A 78 -16.12 -11.40 9.51
N SER A 79 -15.08 -11.57 10.34
CA SER A 79 -15.00 -10.95 11.66
C SER A 79 -14.44 -9.52 11.63
N ASN A 80 -13.82 -9.11 10.53
CA ASN A 80 -13.39 -7.73 10.31
C ASN A 80 -14.55 -6.92 9.74
N LEU A 81 -14.75 -5.73 10.29
CA LEU A 81 -15.87 -4.84 9.97
C LEU A 81 -15.46 -3.75 8.97
N ASP A 82 -16.43 -3.28 8.19
CA ASP A 82 -16.22 -2.18 7.28
C ASP A 82 -16.01 -0.86 8.04
N THR A 83 -15.21 0.03 7.46
CA THR A 83 -14.87 1.34 8.02
C THR A 83 -14.85 2.38 6.91
N PHE A 84 -15.17 3.63 7.22
CA PHE A 84 -14.92 4.73 6.28
C PHE A 84 -13.45 5.14 6.34
N LYS A 85 -12.71 4.86 5.26
CA LYS A 85 -11.32 5.32 5.11
C LYS A 85 -11.28 6.80 4.81
N ILE A 86 -10.36 7.52 5.44
CA ILE A 86 -10.14 8.95 5.18
C ILE A 86 -8.76 9.10 4.53
N LEU A 87 -8.74 9.61 3.31
CA LEU A 87 -7.54 10.04 2.61
C LEU A 87 -7.44 11.57 2.67
N ARG A 88 -6.21 12.08 2.69
CA ARG A 88 -5.92 13.51 2.69
C ARG A 88 -5.06 13.90 1.50
N SER A 89 -5.44 15.00 0.86
CA SER A 89 -4.68 15.68 -0.17
C SER A 89 -4.31 17.08 0.30
N VAL A 90 -3.04 17.43 0.18
CA VAL A 90 -2.52 18.77 0.51
C VAL A 90 -2.22 19.60 -0.74
N ASP A 91 -2.44 19.05 -1.92
CA ASP A 91 -2.01 19.58 -3.23
C ASP A 91 -3.20 19.81 -4.19
N GLY A 92 -4.37 20.12 -3.64
CA GLY A 92 -5.58 20.42 -4.40
C GLY A 92 -6.24 19.19 -5.02
N GLY A 93 -5.95 17.99 -4.52
CA GLY A 93 -6.55 16.73 -4.97
C GLY A 93 -5.72 15.95 -6.00
N ALA A 94 -4.51 16.41 -6.31
CA ALA A 94 -3.63 15.79 -7.30
C ALA A 94 -3.05 14.46 -6.79
N SER A 95 -2.61 14.44 -5.53
CA SER A 95 -2.20 13.23 -4.81
C SER A 95 -2.96 13.07 -3.50
N TRP A 96 -3.07 11.82 -3.05
CA TRP A 96 -3.81 11.44 -1.84
C TRP A 96 -2.98 10.48 -1.01
N SER A 97 -3.05 10.66 0.31
CA SER A 97 -2.36 9.82 1.29
C SER A 97 -3.35 9.29 2.32
N ASN A 98 -3.13 8.07 2.82
CA ASN A 98 -3.92 7.54 3.94
C ASN A 98 -3.76 8.45 5.15
N PHE A 99 -4.87 8.79 5.80
CA PHE A 99 -4.87 9.77 6.89
C PHE A 99 -5.49 9.24 8.17
N SER A 100 -6.72 8.76 8.12
CA SER A 100 -7.42 8.16 9.26
C SER A 100 -8.53 7.22 8.79
N HIS A 101 -9.35 6.71 9.71
CA HIS A 101 -10.56 5.97 9.38
C HIS A 101 -11.60 6.14 10.49
N VAL A 102 -12.86 5.89 10.16
CA VAL A 102 -14.00 5.89 11.08
C VAL A 102 -14.48 4.45 11.21
N ALA A 103 -14.19 3.84 12.35
CA ALA A 103 -14.67 2.51 12.71
C ALA A 103 -15.96 2.60 13.52
N ASP A 104 -16.79 1.57 13.41
CA ASP A 104 -17.95 1.41 14.28
C ASP A 104 -17.50 0.99 15.68
N THR A 105 -17.58 1.94 16.62
CA THR A 105 -17.19 1.75 18.02
C THR A 105 -18.35 1.41 18.94
N GLN A 106 -19.60 1.42 18.44
CA GLN A 106 -20.80 1.34 19.28
C GLN A 106 -21.58 0.05 19.05
N ASN A 107 -21.79 -0.32 17.79
CA ASN A 107 -22.71 -1.42 17.45
C ASN A 107 -21.95 -2.71 17.15
N GLY A 108 -20.67 -2.61 16.75
CA GLY A 108 -19.86 -3.76 16.33
C GLY A 108 -20.34 -4.37 15.01
N TRP A 109 -20.94 -3.54 14.14
CA TRP A 109 -21.53 -3.94 12.86
C TRP A 109 -20.72 -3.45 11.66
N GLY A 110 -20.01 -2.33 11.82
CA GLY A 110 -19.20 -1.68 10.78
C GLY A 110 -19.87 -0.42 10.27
N MET A 111 -19.07 0.60 9.93
CA MET A 111 -19.53 1.80 9.25
C MET A 111 -19.53 1.50 7.75
N ARG A 112 -20.68 1.08 7.23
CA ARG A 112 -20.77 0.33 5.98
C ARG A 112 -21.25 1.17 4.80
N PHE A 113 -22.28 2.00 4.99
CA PHE A 113 -22.91 2.71 3.88
C PHE A 113 -23.02 4.23 4.04
N GLN A 114 -23.01 4.92 2.90
CA GLN A 114 -23.33 6.32 2.67
C GLN A 114 -22.72 7.31 3.66
N PRO A 115 -21.37 7.41 3.70
CA PRO A 115 -20.73 8.47 4.45
C PRO A 115 -21.17 9.84 3.90
N ASP A 116 -21.27 10.83 4.77
CA ASP A 116 -21.34 12.26 4.43
C ASP A 116 -20.58 13.08 5.48
N MET A 117 -19.90 14.14 5.06
CA MET A 117 -19.06 14.97 5.93
C MET A 117 -19.55 16.41 5.96
N TYR A 118 -19.45 17.06 7.12
CA TYR A 118 -19.85 18.45 7.30
C TYR A 118 -18.97 19.14 8.35
N ILE A 119 -18.63 20.41 8.16
CA ILE A 119 -17.92 21.20 9.17
C ILE A 119 -18.92 22.14 9.81
N LEU A 120 -19.03 22.10 11.14
CA LEU A 120 -19.95 23.00 11.84
C LEU A 120 -19.61 24.46 11.56
N GLU A 121 -20.61 25.24 11.12
CA GLU A 121 -20.50 26.69 10.93
C GLU A 121 -20.72 27.43 12.25
N ASN A 122 -21.59 26.89 13.10
CA ASN A 122 -21.92 27.45 14.41
C ASN A 122 -21.68 26.45 15.53
N ASN A 123 -21.66 26.94 16.77
CA ASN A 123 -21.64 26.05 17.93
C ASN A 123 -22.97 25.30 18.03
N ILE A 124 -22.91 23.97 18.14
CA ILE A 124 -24.06 23.10 18.40
C ILE A 124 -23.84 22.39 19.73
N GLY A 125 -24.56 22.84 20.77
CA GLY A 125 -24.36 22.39 22.14
C GLY A 125 -22.92 22.60 22.63
N LYS A 126 -22.24 21.51 22.97
CA LYS A 126 -20.84 21.53 23.44
C LYS A 126 -19.81 21.51 22.29
N TYR A 127 -20.25 21.34 21.06
CA TYR A 127 -19.38 21.18 19.90
C TYR A 127 -19.18 22.56 19.24
N PRO A 128 -17.94 23.08 19.20
CA PRO A 128 -17.67 24.38 18.64
C PRO A 128 -17.77 24.38 17.11
N ALA A 129 -18.01 25.55 16.54
CA ALA A 129 -17.79 25.80 15.12
C ALA A 129 -16.40 25.32 14.69
N GLY A 130 -16.29 24.73 13.50
CA GLY A 130 -15.10 24.05 13.00
C GLY A 130 -14.99 22.57 13.40
N THR A 131 -15.87 22.04 14.24
CA THR A 131 -15.93 20.58 14.46
C THR A 131 -16.30 19.88 13.15
N LEU A 132 -15.46 18.94 12.72
CA LEU A 132 -15.74 18.09 11.56
C LEU A 132 -16.67 16.95 11.97
N LEU A 133 -17.73 16.76 11.21
CA LEU A 133 -18.72 15.70 11.38
C LEU A 133 -18.55 14.69 10.25
N ILE A 134 -18.85 13.42 10.57
CA ILE A 134 -19.15 12.40 9.57
C ILE A 134 -20.31 11.56 10.06
N ALA A 135 -21.32 11.37 9.22
CA ALA A 135 -22.37 10.40 9.46
C ALA A 135 -22.38 9.33 8.37
N GLY A 136 -22.93 8.17 8.69
CA GLY A 136 -23.20 7.10 7.74
C GLY A 136 -23.92 5.95 8.43
N VAL A 137 -24.24 4.92 7.66
CA VAL A 137 -25.01 3.78 8.12
C VAL A 137 -24.10 2.73 8.76
N SER A 138 -24.38 2.42 10.03
CA SER A 138 -23.91 1.22 10.72
C SER A 138 -24.99 0.13 10.64
N THR A 139 -24.64 -1.00 10.03
CA THR A 139 -25.54 -2.14 9.82
C THR A 139 -24.73 -3.44 9.77
N PRO A 140 -25.23 -4.58 10.28
CA PRO A 140 -24.51 -5.85 10.25
C PRO A 140 -24.07 -6.23 8.83
N LEU A 141 -22.92 -6.91 8.68
CA LEU A 141 -22.43 -7.34 7.35
C LEU A 141 -23.44 -8.23 6.60
N SER A 142 -24.27 -8.98 7.35
CA SER A 142 -25.37 -9.80 6.81
C SER A 142 -26.57 -9.00 6.31
N LEU A 143 -26.58 -7.69 6.53
CA LEU A 143 -27.70 -6.75 6.33
C LEU A 143 -28.98 -7.07 7.12
N THR A 144 -29.02 -8.23 7.77
CA THR A 144 -30.10 -8.67 8.64
C THR A 144 -29.94 -8.05 10.02
N GLY A 145 -30.98 -7.37 10.50
CA GLY A 145 -31.01 -6.75 11.83
C GLY A 145 -31.16 -5.23 11.75
N GLY A 146 -30.80 -4.56 12.84
CA GLY A 146 -30.96 -3.12 12.99
C GLY A 146 -30.01 -2.28 12.12
N VAL A 147 -30.39 -1.03 11.94
CA VAL A 147 -29.71 -0.05 11.09
C VAL A 147 -29.67 1.26 11.86
N TYR A 148 -28.48 1.83 12.03
CA TYR A 148 -28.30 3.17 12.57
C TYR A 148 -27.68 4.10 11.55
N ILE A 149 -28.16 5.34 11.49
CA ILE A 149 -27.34 6.45 11.01
C ILE A 149 -26.55 6.96 12.21
N ASP A 150 -25.23 6.71 12.23
CA ASP A 150 -24.35 7.08 13.33
C ASP A 150 -23.58 8.35 13.00
N LEU A 151 -23.41 9.22 14.00
CA LEU A 151 -22.66 10.47 13.90
C LEU A 151 -21.35 10.37 14.68
N TYR A 152 -20.24 10.68 14.01
CA TYR A 152 -18.91 10.84 14.58
C TYR A 152 -18.43 12.28 14.41
N THR A 153 -17.57 12.72 15.34
CA THR A 153 -17.01 14.08 15.40
C THR A 153 -15.49 14.02 15.45
N SER A 154 -14.84 15.01 14.85
CA SER A 154 -13.40 15.25 14.91
C SER A 154 -13.14 16.71 15.25
N SER A 155 -12.27 16.93 16.24
CA SER A 155 -11.79 18.25 16.66
C SER A 155 -10.38 18.57 16.15
N ASP A 156 -9.82 17.70 15.31
CA ASP A 156 -8.43 17.75 14.84
C ASP A 156 -8.32 17.57 13.33
N MET A 157 -9.32 18.09 12.61
CA MET A 157 -9.39 18.11 11.14
C MET A 157 -9.35 16.71 10.52
N GLY A 158 -10.01 15.74 11.15
CA GLY A 158 -10.16 14.38 10.67
C GLY A 158 -9.02 13.44 11.03
N LYS A 159 -8.08 13.81 11.91
CA LYS A 159 -7.01 12.90 12.37
C LYS A 159 -7.54 11.82 13.31
N SER A 160 -8.48 12.17 14.18
CA SER A 160 -9.14 11.25 15.10
C SER A 160 -10.65 11.50 15.16
N TRP A 161 -11.40 10.44 15.46
CA TRP A 161 -12.86 10.45 15.44
C TRP A 161 -13.44 9.93 16.77
N LYS A 162 -14.53 10.55 17.21
CA LYS A 162 -15.27 10.17 18.41
C LYS A 162 -16.74 10.03 18.08
N PHE A 163 -17.34 8.91 18.48
CA PHE A 163 -18.79 8.74 18.39
C PHE A 163 -19.49 9.87 19.17
N ALA A 164 -20.49 10.47 18.53
CA ALA A 164 -21.33 11.49 19.13
C ALA A 164 -22.69 10.91 19.54
N SER A 165 -23.45 10.37 18.57
CA SER A 165 -24.78 9.84 18.83
C SER A 165 -25.32 8.98 17.67
N HIS A 166 -26.38 8.24 17.97
CA HIS A 166 -27.26 7.65 16.97
C HIS A 166 -28.26 8.70 16.50
N VAL A 167 -28.29 9.01 15.21
CA VAL A 167 -29.18 10.02 14.60
C VAL A 167 -30.59 9.46 14.40
N ALA A 168 -30.66 8.27 13.82
CA ALA A 168 -31.91 7.58 13.52
C ALA A 168 -31.69 6.07 13.58
N TYR A 169 -32.75 5.34 13.93
CA TYR A 169 -32.77 3.88 13.96
C TYR A 169 -33.86 3.33 13.03
N GLY A 170 -33.52 2.25 12.33
CA GLY A 170 -34.40 1.38 11.58
C GLY A 170 -34.23 -0.07 12.05
N ALA A 171 -35.30 -0.85 12.07
CA ALA A 171 -35.21 -2.27 12.48
C ALA A 171 -34.68 -3.19 11.37
N GLY A 172 -34.42 -2.63 10.17
CA GLY A 172 -33.96 -3.32 8.97
C GLY A 172 -34.90 -4.42 8.47
N PRO A 173 -34.40 -5.42 7.71
CA PRO A 173 -33.01 -5.53 7.23
C PRO A 173 -32.64 -4.37 6.31
N GLU A 174 -31.35 -4.07 6.15
CA GLU A 174 -30.88 -2.95 5.34
C GLU A 174 -30.89 -3.29 3.85
N THR A 175 -32.10 -3.34 3.26
CA THR A 175 -32.32 -3.58 1.82
C THR A 175 -33.34 -2.61 1.20
N VAL A 176 -33.36 -2.56 -0.13
CA VAL A 176 -34.30 -1.74 -0.92
C VAL A 176 -35.69 -2.38 -1.08
N THR A 177 -35.94 -3.51 -0.40
CA THR A 177 -37.22 -4.22 -0.51
C THR A 177 -38.32 -3.45 0.21
N THR A 178 -39.43 -3.16 -0.50
CA THR A 178 -40.60 -2.52 0.09
C THR A 178 -41.08 -3.26 1.34
N GLY A 179 -41.18 -2.54 2.46
CA GLY A 179 -41.63 -3.06 3.75
C GLY A 179 -40.50 -3.29 4.75
N ASP A 180 -39.24 -3.31 4.30
CA ASP A 180 -38.07 -3.31 5.19
C ASP A 180 -37.93 -1.96 5.90
N LYS A 181 -37.47 -1.98 7.15
CA LYS A 181 -37.37 -0.76 7.98
C LYS A 181 -35.98 -0.14 7.91
N SER A 182 -35.49 0.05 6.69
CA SER A 182 -34.18 0.58 6.35
C SER A 182 -34.12 2.11 6.39
N ILE A 183 -32.93 2.69 6.59
CA ILE A 183 -32.68 4.14 6.58
C ILE A 183 -31.31 4.45 5.95
N TRP A 184 -31.23 5.47 5.10
CA TRP A 184 -30.07 5.65 4.21
C TRP A 184 -29.66 7.11 4.05
N GLU A 185 -28.43 7.32 3.58
CA GLU A 185 -28.03 8.54 2.86
C GLU A 185 -28.21 9.84 3.67
N PRO A 186 -27.52 9.97 4.82
CA PRO A 186 -27.55 11.21 5.58
C PRO A 186 -27.00 12.38 4.76
N PHE A 187 -27.65 13.53 4.87
CA PHE A 187 -27.17 14.82 4.35
C PHE A 187 -27.37 15.92 5.39
N PHE A 188 -26.35 16.73 5.61
CA PHE A 188 -26.34 17.76 6.64
C PHE A 188 -26.81 19.13 6.15
N LEU A 189 -27.45 19.90 7.03
CA LEU A 189 -27.67 21.33 6.86
C LEU A 189 -27.73 22.02 8.23
N GLU A 190 -26.96 23.07 8.44
CA GLU A 190 -27.21 23.97 9.57
C GLU A 190 -28.30 24.99 9.23
N TYR A 191 -29.28 25.13 10.12
CA TYR A 191 -30.34 26.12 9.97
C TYR A 191 -30.91 26.54 11.33
N ASN A 192 -30.99 27.85 11.57
CA ASN A 192 -31.54 28.45 12.79
C ASN A 192 -31.00 27.84 14.10
N GLY A 193 -29.67 27.67 14.17
CA GLY A 193 -28.98 27.15 15.37
C GLY A 193 -29.21 25.66 15.63
N LYS A 194 -29.69 24.92 14.62
CA LYS A 194 -29.85 23.46 14.65
C LYS A 194 -29.02 22.84 13.54
N LEU A 195 -28.49 21.65 13.82
CA LEU A 195 -28.04 20.75 12.77
C LEU A 195 -29.23 19.89 12.32
N MET A 196 -29.53 19.92 11.04
CA MET A 196 -30.53 19.08 10.39
C MET A 196 -29.84 17.92 9.65
N VAL A 197 -30.44 16.74 9.73
CA VAL A 197 -30.03 15.56 8.96
C VAL A 197 -31.23 15.07 8.14
N TYR A 198 -31.08 15.13 6.82
CA TYR A 198 -32.00 14.59 5.83
C TYR A 198 -31.55 13.17 5.48
N PHE A 199 -32.49 12.26 5.27
CA PHE A 199 -32.17 10.87 4.96
C PHE A 199 -33.35 10.18 4.26
N SER A 200 -33.06 9.10 3.54
CA SER A 200 -34.06 8.23 2.93
C SER A 200 -34.62 7.25 3.97
N ASP A 201 -35.94 7.07 4.00
CA ASP A 201 -36.64 6.40 5.09
C ASP A 201 -37.69 5.41 4.58
N GLN A 202 -37.55 4.13 4.95
CA GLN A 202 -38.52 3.07 4.62
C GLN A 202 -39.32 2.59 5.85
N ARG A 203 -39.17 3.25 7.01
CA ARG A 203 -39.79 2.80 8.27
C ARG A 203 -41.31 2.99 8.28
N ASP A 204 -41.83 3.87 7.44
CA ASP A 204 -43.25 4.14 7.29
C ASP A 204 -43.91 3.12 6.35
N PRO A 205 -44.81 2.24 6.83
CA PRO A 205 -45.41 1.20 6.01
C PRO A 205 -46.33 1.72 4.89
N ALA A 206 -46.70 3.01 4.90
CA ALA A 206 -47.49 3.61 3.82
C ALA A 206 -46.67 3.88 2.54
N HIS A 207 -45.33 3.87 2.65
CA HIS A 207 -44.43 4.28 1.57
C HIS A 207 -43.32 3.24 1.38
N SER A 208 -43.03 2.86 0.14
CA SER A 208 -41.85 2.03 -0.18
C SER A 208 -40.57 2.74 0.24
N GLN A 209 -40.49 4.05 0.01
CA GLN A 209 -39.48 4.93 0.60
C GLN A 209 -40.02 6.37 0.59
N LYS A 210 -39.57 7.19 1.54
CA LYS A 210 -39.78 8.64 1.57
C LYS A 210 -38.48 9.35 1.96
N LEU A 211 -38.45 10.67 1.87
CA LEU A 211 -37.39 11.49 2.47
C LEU A 211 -37.87 12.05 3.81
N SER A 212 -37.03 11.91 4.83
CA SER A 212 -37.28 12.34 6.20
C SER A 212 -36.21 13.32 6.67
N LEU A 213 -36.56 14.12 7.68
CA LEU A 213 -35.68 15.08 8.34
C LEU A 213 -35.72 14.87 9.84
N THR A 214 -34.57 14.91 10.51
CA THR A 214 -34.46 15.09 11.96
C THR A 214 -33.50 16.25 12.28
N SER A 215 -33.59 16.79 13.50
CA SER A 215 -32.76 17.93 13.91
C SER A 215 -32.27 17.79 15.35
N THR A 216 -31.17 18.45 15.65
CA THR A 216 -30.56 18.50 16.97
C THR A 216 -30.04 19.91 17.27
N THR A 217 -29.98 20.25 18.56
CA THR A 217 -29.31 21.47 19.07
C THR A 217 -28.03 21.15 19.84
N ASP A 218 -27.67 19.87 20.00
CA ASP A 218 -26.52 19.45 20.83
C ASP A 218 -25.69 18.28 20.25
N LEU A 219 -26.05 17.76 19.06
CA LEU A 219 -25.51 16.55 18.43
C LEU A 219 -25.72 15.24 19.19
N LEU A 220 -26.52 15.25 20.26
CA LEU A 220 -26.74 14.11 21.15
C LEU A 220 -28.20 13.68 21.16
N THR A 221 -29.10 14.65 21.22
CA THR A 221 -30.54 14.45 21.23
C THR A 221 -31.16 14.90 19.92
N TRP A 222 -32.00 14.03 19.35
CA TRP A 222 -32.59 14.22 18.03
C TRP A 222 -34.11 14.34 18.14
N SER A 223 -34.69 15.22 17.33
CA SER A 223 -36.13 15.35 17.23
C SER A 223 -36.77 14.11 16.61
N ALA A 224 -38.10 14.00 16.73
CA ALA A 224 -38.84 13.06 15.89
C ALA A 224 -38.63 13.40 14.40
N SER A 225 -38.62 12.38 13.55
CA SER A 225 -38.49 12.56 12.10
C SER A 225 -39.77 13.17 11.51
N THR A 226 -39.62 14.10 10.57
CA THR A 226 -40.71 14.70 9.81
C THR A 226 -40.52 14.47 8.31
N ASP A 227 -41.63 14.37 7.58
CA ASP A 227 -41.60 14.10 6.14
C ASP A 227 -41.12 15.33 5.35
N VAL A 228 -40.23 15.09 4.39
CA VAL A 228 -39.66 16.09 3.48
C VAL A 228 -40.20 15.89 2.07
N VAL A 229 -40.22 14.64 1.60
CA VAL A 229 -40.84 14.24 0.34
C VAL A 229 -41.53 12.90 0.55
N ALA A 230 -42.85 12.88 0.36
CA ALA A 230 -43.66 11.68 0.37
C ALA A 230 -44.70 11.77 -0.75
N TYR A 231 -44.93 10.67 -1.47
CA TYR A 231 -45.92 10.58 -2.54
C TYR A 231 -47.03 9.61 -2.17
N SER A 232 -48.25 9.90 -2.62
CA SER A 232 -49.41 9.03 -2.38
C SER A 232 -49.32 7.66 -3.04
N ASN A 233 -48.47 7.51 -4.07
CA ASN A 233 -48.15 6.22 -4.65
C ASN A 233 -47.23 5.44 -3.70
N ALA A 234 -47.75 4.37 -3.09
CA ALA A 234 -47.00 3.54 -2.14
C ALA A 234 -45.72 2.91 -2.73
N ASN A 235 -45.61 2.74 -4.06
CA ASN A 235 -44.41 2.19 -4.71
C ASN A 235 -43.37 3.25 -5.10
N ALA A 236 -43.68 4.54 -4.91
CA ALA A 236 -42.74 5.62 -5.14
C ALA A 236 -41.56 5.50 -4.17
N ARG A 237 -40.36 5.80 -4.68
CA ARG A 237 -39.13 5.75 -3.89
C ARG A 237 -38.29 7.01 -4.13
N PRO A 238 -38.70 8.18 -3.62
CA PRO A 238 -37.81 9.32 -3.53
C PRO A 238 -36.63 9.03 -2.60
N GLY A 239 -35.42 9.44 -2.97
CA GLY A 239 -34.21 9.15 -2.21
C GLY A 239 -33.05 10.10 -2.51
N MET A 240 -31.95 9.94 -1.78
CA MET A 240 -30.68 10.64 -2.01
C MET A 240 -30.80 12.17 -1.93
N ALA A 241 -31.34 12.67 -0.82
CA ALA A 241 -31.54 14.10 -0.60
C ALA A 241 -30.21 14.87 -0.59
N VAL A 242 -30.12 15.94 -1.38
CA VAL A 242 -29.01 16.91 -1.36
C VAL A 242 -29.59 18.31 -1.43
N ILE A 243 -29.12 19.23 -0.58
CA ILE A 243 -29.67 20.59 -0.47
C ILE A 243 -28.60 21.63 -0.79
N SER A 244 -28.95 22.58 -1.65
CA SER A 244 -28.15 23.78 -1.94
C SER A 244 -28.94 25.05 -1.62
N TYR A 245 -28.30 26.06 -1.03
CA TYR A 245 -28.92 27.38 -0.86
C TYR A 245 -28.68 28.26 -2.10
N LEU A 246 -29.74 28.86 -2.63
CA LEU A 246 -29.73 29.74 -3.80
C LEU A 246 -29.95 31.20 -3.33
N PRO A 247 -28.88 31.95 -3.02
CA PRO A 247 -28.97 33.28 -2.42
C PRO A 247 -29.67 34.32 -3.31
N THR A 248 -29.64 34.11 -4.63
CA THR A 248 -30.23 35.00 -5.65
C THR A 248 -31.74 35.15 -5.54
N ILE A 249 -32.41 34.10 -5.04
CA ILE A 249 -33.87 34.05 -4.84
C ILE A 249 -34.23 33.81 -3.37
N GLY A 250 -33.24 33.66 -2.49
CA GLY A 250 -33.45 33.39 -1.07
C GLY A 250 -34.18 32.08 -0.80
N GLN A 251 -33.92 31.04 -1.60
CA GLN A 251 -34.56 29.74 -1.49
C GLN A 251 -33.52 28.62 -1.37
N TYR A 252 -33.92 27.52 -0.74
CA TYR A 252 -33.19 26.27 -0.72
C TYR A 252 -33.73 25.38 -1.83
N MET A 253 -32.83 24.69 -2.52
CA MET A 253 -33.14 23.67 -3.52
C MET A 253 -32.82 22.29 -2.93
N LEU A 254 -33.84 21.46 -2.77
CA LEU A 254 -33.70 20.04 -2.47
C LEU A 254 -33.68 19.27 -3.79
N SER A 255 -32.57 18.66 -4.15
CA SER A 255 -32.45 17.69 -5.25
C SER A 255 -32.54 16.26 -4.72
N TYR A 256 -33.23 15.38 -5.44
CA TYR A 256 -33.43 13.98 -5.08
C TYR A 256 -33.74 13.12 -6.31
N GLU A 257 -33.50 11.83 -6.25
CA GLU A 257 -33.99 10.90 -7.27
C GLU A 257 -35.44 10.52 -6.97
N TYR A 258 -36.30 10.46 -7.98
CA TYR A 258 -37.64 9.90 -7.84
C TYR A 258 -37.71 8.57 -8.59
N CYS A 259 -37.47 7.46 -7.90
CA CYS A 259 -37.67 6.12 -8.45
C CYS A 259 -39.16 5.72 -8.48
N ASN A 260 -39.57 5.05 -9.57
CA ASN A 260 -40.95 4.64 -9.85
C ASN A 260 -41.97 5.82 -9.88
N PRO A 261 -41.69 6.90 -10.64
CA PRO A 261 -42.64 7.99 -10.80
C PRO A 261 -43.85 7.57 -11.65
N PRO A 262 -44.99 8.27 -11.56
CA PRO A 262 -46.16 8.01 -12.39
C PRO A 262 -45.88 8.09 -13.90
N SER A 263 -44.82 8.79 -14.30
CA SER A 263 -44.41 9.00 -15.68
C SER A 263 -43.72 7.79 -16.33
N GLY A 264 -43.27 6.78 -15.56
CA GLY A 264 -42.64 5.57 -16.12
C GLY A 264 -41.63 4.90 -15.20
N SER A 265 -40.87 3.93 -15.74
CA SER A 265 -39.78 3.24 -15.05
C SER A 265 -38.50 4.07 -15.03
N GLY A 266 -37.72 3.96 -13.95
CA GLY A 266 -36.45 4.68 -13.77
C GLY A 266 -36.47 5.55 -12.52
N CYS A 267 -35.41 6.34 -12.35
CA CYS A 267 -35.21 7.23 -11.21
C CYS A 267 -34.80 8.64 -11.67
N PRO A 268 -35.65 9.38 -12.42
CA PRO A 268 -35.30 10.73 -12.86
C PRO A 268 -34.88 11.63 -11.69
N ALA A 269 -33.96 12.55 -11.95
CA ALA A 269 -33.59 13.59 -11.01
C ALA A 269 -34.72 14.63 -10.91
N HIS A 270 -35.10 14.94 -9.68
CA HIS A 270 -36.13 15.90 -9.33
C HIS A 270 -35.56 16.96 -8.39
N TYR A 271 -36.24 18.10 -8.29
CA TYR A 271 -35.95 19.10 -7.30
C TYR A 271 -37.19 19.85 -6.82
N ARG A 272 -37.10 20.41 -5.61
CA ARG A 272 -38.08 21.31 -5.01
C ARG A 272 -37.40 22.58 -4.51
N LEU A 273 -38.08 23.71 -4.65
CA LEU A 273 -37.61 25.01 -4.14
C LEU A 273 -38.49 25.46 -2.97
N ALA A 274 -37.87 25.88 -1.87
CA ALA A 274 -38.59 26.40 -0.70
C ALA A 274 -37.79 27.52 -0.03
N SER A 275 -38.45 28.55 0.48
CA SER A 275 -37.79 29.63 1.23
C SER A 275 -37.26 29.17 2.60
N ASN A 276 -37.76 28.03 3.10
CA ASN A 276 -37.39 27.44 4.37
C ASN A 276 -37.05 25.95 4.14
N PRO A 277 -35.87 25.46 4.60
CA PRO A 277 -35.45 24.09 4.34
C PRO A 277 -36.27 23.02 5.08
N THR A 278 -37.25 23.41 5.90
CA THR A 278 -38.23 22.49 6.52
C THR A 278 -39.55 22.39 5.76
N GLU A 279 -39.73 23.12 4.65
CA GLU A 279 -41.04 23.29 3.97
C GLU A 279 -41.10 22.64 2.57
N PHE A 280 -40.22 21.68 2.29
CA PHE A 280 -40.19 20.99 0.99
C PHE A 280 -41.41 20.10 0.73
N LEU A 281 -42.11 19.61 1.77
CA LEU A 281 -43.20 18.64 1.61
C LEU A 281 -44.33 19.13 0.71
N THR A 282 -44.65 20.43 0.80
CA THR A 282 -45.69 21.09 0.00
C THR A 282 -45.14 21.89 -1.18
N ALA A 283 -43.81 21.98 -1.32
CA ALA A 283 -43.19 22.68 -2.45
C ALA A 283 -43.46 21.95 -3.77
N THR A 284 -43.53 22.72 -4.85
CA THR A 284 -43.74 22.18 -6.20
C THR A 284 -42.56 21.30 -6.59
N ASP A 285 -42.89 20.08 -7.04
CA ASP A 285 -41.95 19.11 -7.55
C ASP A 285 -41.66 19.36 -9.03
N HIS A 286 -40.38 19.42 -9.38
CA HIS A 286 -39.89 19.65 -10.72
C HIS A 286 -39.00 18.50 -11.16
N THR A 287 -39.35 17.84 -12.27
CA THR A 287 -38.41 16.95 -12.97
C THR A 287 -37.31 17.81 -13.62
N LEU A 288 -36.05 17.42 -13.46
CA LEU A 288 -34.95 18.06 -14.16
C LEU A 288 -34.96 17.64 -15.62
N THR A 289 -35.28 18.57 -16.52
CA THR A 289 -35.18 18.38 -17.96
C THR A 289 -34.33 19.49 -18.57
N THR A 290 -33.34 19.12 -19.36
CA THR A 290 -32.45 20.07 -20.02
C THR A 290 -33.15 20.77 -21.17
N THR A 291 -32.60 21.90 -21.63
CA THR A 291 -33.10 22.61 -22.81
C THR A 291 -33.03 21.77 -24.10
N SER A 292 -32.24 20.69 -24.12
CA SER A 292 -32.20 19.73 -25.22
C SER A 292 -33.23 18.59 -25.08
N GLY A 293 -34.06 18.60 -24.03
CA GLY A 293 -35.05 17.57 -23.74
C GLY A 293 -34.51 16.34 -23.02
N HIS A 294 -33.25 16.35 -22.55
CA HIS A 294 -32.67 15.23 -21.80
C HIS A 294 -33.14 15.25 -20.34
N THR A 295 -33.48 14.10 -19.78
CA THR A 295 -33.89 13.95 -18.38
C THR A 295 -32.94 12.97 -17.71
N PRO A 296 -31.96 13.45 -16.93
CA PRO A 296 -31.02 12.58 -16.24
C PRO A 296 -31.67 11.87 -15.07
N GLY A 297 -31.08 10.77 -14.64
CA GLY A 297 -31.57 9.96 -13.54
C GLY A 297 -30.49 9.51 -12.57
N GLY A 298 -30.95 9.16 -11.37
CA GLY A 298 -30.20 8.50 -10.32
C GLY A 298 -29.27 9.41 -9.52
N SER A 299 -29.34 9.25 -8.20
CA SER A 299 -28.41 9.74 -7.18
C SER A 299 -27.85 11.15 -7.42
N PRO A 300 -28.68 12.21 -7.38
CA PRO A 300 -28.21 13.56 -7.66
C PRO A 300 -27.28 14.08 -6.56
N TYR A 301 -26.39 15.01 -6.93
CA TYR A 301 -25.63 15.83 -5.99
C TYR A 301 -25.53 17.25 -6.55
N SER A 302 -25.89 18.27 -5.75
CA SER A 302 -25.91 19.66 -6.18
C SER A 302 -25.07 20.58 -5.29
N VAL A 303 -24.48 21.60 -5.91
CA VAL A 303 -23.79 22.71 -5.25
C VAL A 303 -24.21 24.05 -5.86
N TRP A 304 -24.13 25.11 -5.06
CA TRP A 304 -24.29 26.49 -5.53
C TRP A 304 -22.92 27.16 -5.72
N TYR A 305 -22.62 27.58 -6.95
CA TYR A 305 -21.43 28.37 -7.27
C TYR A 305 -21.79 29.86 -7.35
N GLN A 306 -21.20 30.66 -6.46
CA GLN A 306 -21.38 32.11 -6.44
C GLN A 306 -20.42 32.77 -7.44
N TYR A 307 -20.91 33.64 -8.33
CA TYR A 307 -20.01 34.29 -9.28
C TYR A 307 -19.05 35.25 -8.57
N PRO A 308 -17.74 35.20 -8.89
CA PRO A 308 -16.75 36.08 -8.26
C PRO A 308 -17.13 37.56 -8.37
N GLY A 309 -17.16 38.24 -7.22
CA GLY A 309 -17.54 39.66 -7.13
C GLY A 309 -19.03 39.95 -7.15
N SER A 310 -19.89 38.93 -7.27
CA SER A 310 -21.34 39.07 -7.12
C SER A 310 -21.79 38.54 -5.76
N THR A 311 -22.82 39.15 -5.20
CA THR A 311 -23.58 38.63 -4.04
C THR A 311 -24.98 38.17 -4.43
N THR A 312 -25.36 38.32 -5.71
CA THR A 312 -26.72 38.12 -6.23
C THR A 312 -26.78 37.29 -7.50
N ASP A 313 -25.64 36.83 -8.02
CA ASP A 313 -25.57 36.00 -9.23
C ASP A 313 -24.72 34.75 -8.99
N GLY A 314 -25.14 33.66 -9.60
CA GLY A 314 -24.39 32.41 -9.54
C GLY A 314 -25.08 31.34 -10.37
N ALA A 315 -24.74 30.09 -10.09
CA ALA A 315 -25.32 28.96 -10.77
C ALA A 315 -25.40 27.74 -9.88
N VAL A 316 -26.44 26.93 -10.11
CA VAL A 316 -26.54 25.59 -9.55
C VAL A 316 -25.81 24.63 -10.48
N ILE A 317 -24.95 23.79 -9.92
CA ILE A 317 -24.26 22.70 -10.61
C ILE A 317 -24.75 21.39 -10.00
N LEU A 318 -25.24 20.47 -10.82
CA LEU A 318 -25.79 19.20 -10.40
C LEU A 318 -25.13 18.05 -11.17
N SER A 319 -24.82 16.96 -10.48
CA SER A 319 -24.40 15.69 -11.07
C SER A 319 -25.47 14.62 -10.84
N THR A 320 -25.53 13.64 -11.73
CA THR A 320 -26.28 12.37 -11.54
C THR A 320 -25.36 11.19 -11.82
N ASN A 321 -25.84 9.95 -11.61
CA ASN A 321 -25.08 8.75 -11.98
C ASN A 321 -25.31 8.28 -13.42
N SER A 322 -26.40 8.72 -14.06
CA SER A 322 -26.73 8.34 -15.44
C SER A 322 -25.79 8.95 -16.48
N ASP A 323 -25.15 10.06 -16.15
CA ASP A 323 -24.43 10.89 -17.10
C ASP A 323 -23.04 11.27 -16.60
N THR A 324 -22.09 11.36 -17.52
CA THR A 324 -20.75 11.93 -17.26
C THR A 324 -20.78 13.45 -17.16
N ASP A 325 -21.74 14.08 -17.83
CA ASP A 325 -21.91 15.53 -17.88
C ASP A 325 -22.45 16.08 -16.55
N LEU A 326 -22.24 17.37 -16.31
CA LEU A 326 -22.89 18.13 -15.25
C LEU A 326 -24.09 18.90 -15.81
N PHE A 327 -25.10 19.09 -14.97
CA PHE A 327 -26.29 19.87 -15.26
C PHE A 327 -26.15 21.23 -14.59
N VAL A 328 -26.11 22.29 -15.40
CA VAL A 328 -25.88 23.65 -14.93
C VAL A 328 -27.08 24.52 -15.22
N SER A 329 -27.60 25.16 -14.18
CA SER A 329 -28.61 26.22 -14.26
C SER A 329 -28.04 27.55 -13.81
N ARG A 330 -28.19 28.57 -14.66
CA ARG A 330 -27.68 29.95 -14.44
C ARG A 330 -28.79 30.94 -14.13
N ASP A 331 -30.02 30.44 -13.98
CA ASP A 331 -31.26 31.19 -13.82
C ASP A 331 -32.14 30.55 -12.73
N ASN A 332 -31.48 30.12 -11.66
CA ASN A 332 -32.11 29.61 -10.43
C ASN A 332 -33.00 28.39 -10.66
N ALA A 333 -32.43 27.37 -11.29
CA ALA A 333 -33.08 26.11 -11.67
C ALA A 333 -34.19 26.22 -12.74
N SER A 334 -34.40 27.40 -13.35
CA SER A 334 -35.44 27.58 -14.37
C SER A 334 -35.10 26.86 -15.68
N THR A 335 -33.83 26.90 -16.11
CA THR A 335 -33.34 26.16 -17.28
C THR A 335 -32.06 25.40 -16.94
N TRP A 336 -31.90 24.23 -17.58
CA TRP A 336 -30.77 23.34 -17.35
C TRP A 336 -30.03 23.06 -18.65
N THR A 337 -28.70 23.16 -18.59
CA THR A 337 -27.80 22.89 -19.71
C THR A 337 -26.80 21.80 -19.32
N MET A 338 -26.42 20.95 -20.28
CA MET A 338 -25.39 19.94 -20.06
C MET A 338 -24.01 20.54 -20.30
N VAL A 339 -23.08 20.26 -19.40
CA VAL A 339 -21.69 20.66 -19.48
C VAL A 339 -20.84 19.42 -19.33
N ASN A 340 -20.20 19.00 -20.42
CA ASN A 340 -19.21 17.95 -20.36
C ASN A 340 -18.05 18.40 -19.48
N VAL A 341 -17.61 17.53 -18.57
CA VAL A 341 -16.46 17.80 -17.68
C VAL A 341 -15.34 16.78 -17.85
N ASN A 342 -15.45 15.91 -18.85
CA ASN A 342 -14.50 14.85 -19.16
C ASN A 342 -14.06 14.07 -17.92
N GLN A 343 -15.01 13.68 -17.07
CA GLN A 343 -14.75 12.93 -15.84
C GLN A 343 -15.71 11.74 -15.73
N TYR A 344 -15.24 10.65 -15.12
CA TYR A 344 -16.07 9.47 -14.87
C TYR A 344 -17.33 9.85 -14.09
N THR A 345 -18.44 9.19 -14.44
CA THR A 345 -19.66 9.21 -13.62
C THR A 345 -19.57 8.14 -12.51
N GLY A 346 -20.59 8.06 -11.67
CA GLY A 346 -20.71 7.04 -10.64
C GLY A 346 -21.86 7.32 -9.70
N GLN A 347 -22.14 6.34 -8.85
CA GLN A 347 -23.19 6.43 -7.84
C GLN A 347 -22.93 7.62 -6.92
N SER A 348 -23.89 8.54 -6.89
CA SER A 348 -23.83 9.77 -6.09
C SER A 348 -22.50 10.52 -6.24
N ARG A 349 -22.02 10.69 -7.49
CA ARG A 349 -20.78 11.42 -7.80
C ARG A 349 -20.79 12.78 -7.11
N HIS A 350 -19.81 12.99 -6.23
CA HIS A 350 -19.75 14.13 -5.34
C HIS A 350 -19.18 15.36 -6.03
N LEU A 351 -19.74 16.53 -5.69
CA LEU A 351 -19.28 17.84 -6.11
C LEU A 351 -18.82 18.63 -4.88
N LEU A 352 -17.60 19.18 -4.93
CA LEU A 352 -17.09 20.06 -3.89
C LEU A 352 -16.57 21.35 -4.53
N LEU A 353 -17.12 22.49 -4.14
CA LEU A 353 -16.46 23.77 -4.35
C LEU A 353 -15.44 23.97 -3.25
N PHE A 354 -14.19 24.19 -3.62
CA PHE A 354 -13.11 24.39 -2.65
C PHE A 354 -12.23 25.58 -3.06
N ASN A 355 -11.59 26.19 -2.07
CA ASN A 355 -10.69 27.30 -2.26
C ASN A 355 -9.26 26.79 -2.51
N ASP A 356 -8.76 27.00 -3.71
CA ASP A 356 -7.37 26.77 -4.09
C ASP A 356 -6.61 28.10 -4.09
N ASN A 357 -6.00 28.45 -2.96
CA ASN A 357 -5.14 29.64 -2.81
C ASN A 357 -5.79 30.97 -3.25
N GLY A 358 -7.08 31.14 -3.00
CA GLY A 358 -7.87 32.32 -3.37
C GLY A 358 -8.64 32.17 -4.67
N GLU A 359 -8.51 31.05 -5.38
CA GLU A 359 -9.32 30.70 -6.54
C GLU A 359 -10.26 29.55 -6.23
N GLU A 360 -11.57 29.75 -6.41
CA GLU A 360 -12.56 28.69 -6.23
C GLU A 360 -12.53 27.71 -7.40
N ARG A 361 -12.48 26.41 -7.09
CA ARG A 361 -12.45 25.31 -8.06
C ARG A 361 -13.49 24.25 -7.73
N LEU A 362 -13.83 23.45 -8.74
CA LEU A 362 -14.76 22.34 -8.59
C LEU A 362 -14.00 21.01 -8.58
N HIS A 363 -14.11 20.29 -7.46
CA HIS A 363 -13.65 18.92 -7.31
C HIS A 363 -14.79 17.93 -7.53
N LEU A 364 -14.49 16.86 -8.27
CA LEU A 364 -15.39 15.80 -8.70
C LEU A 364 -14.86 14.47 -8.16
N ALA A 365 -15.61 13.77 -7.32
CA ALA A 365 -15.20 12.45 -6.80
C ALA A 365 -16.21 11.35 -7.10
N THR A 366 -15.72 10.19 -7.52
CA THR A 366 -16.54 8.99 -7.79
C THR A 366 -15.85 7.73 -7.27
N ALA A 367 -16.65 6.75 -6.85
CA ALA A 367 -16.19 5.44 -6.42
C ALA A 367 -16.92 4.30 -7.18
N GLY A 368 -17.40 4.58 -8.40
CA GLY A 368 -18.09 3.59 -9.24
C GLY A 368 -19.57 3.40 -8.88
N PHE A 369 -20.13 2.22 -9.16
CA PHE A 369 -21.57 1.94 -9.10
C PHE A 369 -21.95 0.76 -8.21
N TYR A 370 -23.12 0.84 -7.56
CA TYR A 370 -23.77 -0.33 -6.97
C TYR A 370 -24.02 -1.42 -8.03
N GLY A 371 -23.97 -2.69 -7.63
CA GLY A 371 -24.20 -3.84 -8.51
C GLY A 371 -23.06 -4.15 -9.49
N CYS A 372 -21.94 -3.43 -9.44
CA CYS A 372 -20.75 -3.72 -10.24
C CYS A 372 -20.25 -5.16 -10.00
N SER A 373 -20.41 -6.02 -11.01
CA SER A 373 -20.09 -7.44 -10.96
C SER A 373 -19.49 -7.93 -12.28
N GLY A 374 -18.91 -9.14 -12.29
CA GLY A 374 -18.29 -9.71 -13.49
C GLY A 374 -17.03 -8.94 -13.94
N SER A 375 -17.04 -8.41 -15.17
CA SER A 375 -15.94 -7.62 -15.74
C SER A 375 -15.87 -6.17 -15.24
N CYS A 376 -16.89 -5.70 -14.50
CA CYS A 376 -16.91 -4.39 -13.90
C CYS A 376 -15.93 -4.29 -12.71
N TYR A 377 -15.21 -3.16 -12.60
CA TYR A 377 -14.27 -2.91 -11.53
C TYR A 377 -14.37 -1.45 -11.05
N ASN A 378 -14.99 -1.25 -9.89
CA ASN A 378 -15.03 0.05 -9.22
C ASN A 378 -13.69 0.35 -8.53
N TYR A 379 -13.32 1.62 -8.56
CA TYR A 379 -12.21 2.21 -7.85
C TYR A 379 -12.55 3.68 -7.57
N VAL A 380 -11.86 4.29 -6.62
CA VAL A 380 -12.05 5.70 -6.29
C VAL A 380 -11.23 6.53 -7.24
N SER A 381 -11.82 7.57 -7.81
CA SER A 381 -11.13 8.55 -8.65
C SER A 381 -11.64 9.95 -8.39
N ASN A 382 -10.80 10.94 -8.66
CA ASN A 382 -11.19 12.34 -8.59
C ASN A 382 -10.76 13.13 -9.83
N GLY A 383 -11.24 14.37 -9.89
CA GLY A 383 -10.93 15.34 -10.92
C GLY A 383 -11.12 16.74 -10.36
N VAL A 384 -10.41 17.70 -10.91
CA VAL A 384 -10.44 19.10 -10.52
C VAL A 384 -10.55 19.93 -11.78
N THR A 385 -11.55 20.80 -11.82
CA THR A 385 -11.79 21.68 -12.97
C THR A 385 -11.94 23.12 -12.52
N ALA A 386 -11.40 24.03 -13.33
CA ALA A 386 -11.50 25.46 -13.09
C ALA A 386 -12.88 25.99 -13.48
N LEU A 387 -13.30 27.04 -12.76
CA LEU A 387 -14.53 27.78 -13.01
C LEU A 387 -14.19 29.16 -13.59
N GLU A 388 -14.93 29.60 -14.62
CA GLU A 388 -14.75 30.94 -15.19
C GLU A 388 -15.34 32.04 -14.28
N LYS A 389 -14.58 33.12 -14.07
CA LYS A 389 -15.03 34.31 -13.32
C LYS A 389 -16.09 35.08 -14.12
N GLY A 390 -17.23 35.39 -13.49
CA GLY A 390 -18.31 36.23 -14.06
C GLY A 390 -19.25 35.56 -15.06
N ASN A 391 -18.97 34.33 -15.51
CA ASN A 391 -19.88 33.49 -16.28
C ASN A 391 -19.47 32.04 -16.05
N LEU A 392 -20.31 31.23 -15.39
CA LEU A 392 -19.95 29.82 -15.17
C LEU A 392 -19.80 29.10 -16.50
N LYS A 393 -18.56 28.83 -16.88
CA LYS A 393 -18.17 27.75 -17.77
C LYS A 393 -17.19 26.88 -17.00
N VAL A 394 -17.55 25.61 -16.89
CA VAL A 394 -16.63 24.61 -16.35
C VAL A 394 -15.60 24.37 -17.44
N LYS A 395 -14.33 24.72 -17.18
CA LYS A 395 -13.25 24.56 -18.17
C LYS A 395 -12.80 23.11 -18.18
N VAL A 396 -13.22 22.40 -19.22
CA VAL A 396 -12.76 21.05 -19.49
C VAL A 396 -11.29 21.10 -19.87
N VAL A 397 -10.44 20.45 -19.08
CA VAL A 397 -9.10 20.09 -19.54
C VAL A 397 -9.22 18.75 -20.24
N ILE A 398 -9.12 18.78 -21.56
CA ILE A 398 -8.86 17.58 -22.35
C ILE A 398 -7.36 17.40 -22.28
N SER A 399 -6.86 16.52 -21.40
CA SER A 399 -5.51 16.02 -21.60
C SER A 399 -5.55 15.17 -22.87
N GLU A 400 -4.76 15.52 -23.89
CA GLU A 400 -4.63 14.70 -25.10
C GLU A 400 -4.04 13.30 -24.82
N ASP A 401 -3.62 13.04 -23.58
CA ASP A 401 -2.91 11.81 -23.15
C ASP A 401 -3.75 10.81 -22.33
N LEU A 402 -5.08 10.86 -22.36
CA LEU A 402 -5.94 9.89 -21.63
C LEU A 402 -6.95 9.18 -22.54
N VAL A 403 -6.47 8.36 -23.49
CA VAL A 403 -7.30 7.34 -24.16
C VAL A 403 -6.90 5.96 -23.65
N GLY A 404 -7.55 5.52 -22.56
CA GLY A 404 -7.51 4.12 -22.13
C GLY A 404 -8.49 3.23 -22.91
N PRO A 405 -8.34 1.88 -22.89
CA PRO A 405 -8.96 0.97 -23.87
C PRO A 405 -10.48 0.80 -23.81
N THR A 406 -11.21 1.45 -22.89
CA THR A 406 -12.63 1.18 -22.64
C THR A 406 -13.61 1.93 -23.56
N GLN A 407 -13.15 2.79 -24.47
CA GLN A 407 -14.00 3.45 -25.48
C GLN A 407 -13.94 2.81 -26.88
N ALA A 408 -13.22 1.69 -27.06
CA ALA A 408 -13.17 0.99 -28.34
C ALA A 408 -14.53 0.39 -28.79
N MET A 409 -15.54 0.32 -27.92
CA MET A 409 -16.87 -0.17 -28.28
C MET A 409 -17.86 0.91 -28.77
N GLN A 410 -17.52 2.20 -28.73
CA GLN A 410 -18.39 3.26 -29.27
C GLN A 410 -17.81 4.03 -30.48
N LEU A 411 -16.51 3.93 -30.76
CA LEU A 411 -15.94 4.54 -31.97
C LEU A 411 -16.30 3.82 -33.27
N HIS A 412 -16.75 2.56 -33.21
CA HIS A 412 -17.08 1.76 -34.40
C HIS A 412 -18.39 2.24 -35.09
N ASP A 413 -19.21 3.06 -34.43
CA ASP A 413 -20.41 3.67 -35.04
C ASP A 413 -20.19 5.12 -35.52
N LEU A 414 -19.20 5.84 -34.99
CA LEU A 414 -18.84 7.18 -35.46
C LEU A 414 -17.99 7.18 -36.74
N GLN A 415 -17.25 6.11 -37.02
CA GLN A 415 -16.46 5.98 -38.26
C GLN A 415 -17.29 5.66 -39.52
N LYS A 416 -18.60 5.42 -39.40
CA LYS A 416 -19.47 5.18 -40.57
C LYS A 416 -20.02 6.45 -41.24
N GLN A 417 -19.77 7.65 -40.71
CA GLN A 417 -20.38 8.89 -41.23
C GLN A 417 -19.43 9.95 -41.81
N THR A 418 -18.11 9.77 -41.82
CA THR A 418 -17.18 10.77 -42.39
C THR A 418 -16.35 10.20 -43.54
N LYS A 419 -16.79 10.47 -44.78
CA LYS A 419 -15.96 10.35 -45.99
C LYS A 419 -14.89 11.45 -45.98
N VAL A 420 -13.61 11.08 -45.88
CA VAL A 420 -12.50 11.97 -46.24
C VAL A 420 -11.50 11.20 -47.13
N ILE A 421 -11.08 11.88 -48.19
CA ILE A 421 -10.36 11.39 -49.37
C ILE A 421 -8.84 11.49 -49.14
N TRP A 422 -8.07 10.45 -49.48
CA TRP A 422 -6.60 10.50 -49.51
C TRP A 422 -6.08 10.98 -50.89
N PRO A 423 -5.08 11.90 -50.97
CA PRO A 423 -4.41 12.25 -52.21
C PRO A 423 -3.45 11.15 -52.70
N LYS A 424 -3.37 11.02 -54.03
CA LYS A 424 -2.54 10.07 -54.78
C LYS A 424 -1.04 10.32 -54.63
N GLY A 425 -0.27 9.22 -54.49
CA GLY A 425 1.09 9.13 -55.00
C GLY A 425 2.10 8.56 -54.02
N VAL A 426 2.32 7.24 -54.05
CA VAL A 426 3.62 6.53 -54.08
C VAL A 426 3.28 5.04 -54.22
N LEU A 427 3.82 4.43 -55.28
CA LEU A 427 3.61 3.04 -55.69
C LEU A 427 4.42 2.08 -54.79
N ALA A 428 3.82 0.99 -54.34
CA ALA A 428 4.54 -0.12 -53.73
C ALA A 428 5.30 -0.93 -54.81
N PRO A 429 6.53 -1.43 -54.56
CA PRO A 429 7.25 -2.26 -55.53
C PRO A 429 6.70 -3.69 -55.60
N ASP A 430 6.65 -4.20 -56.82
CA ASP A 430 6.20 -5.53 -57.26
C ASP A 430 7.10 -6.68 -56.72
N PRO A 431 6.55 -7.78 -56.16
CA PRO A 431 7.33 -8.88 -55.59
C PRO A 431 8.00 -9.83 -56.62
N SER A 432 7.99 -9.52 -57.93
CA SER A 432 8.25 -10.51 -58.98
C SER A 432 9.57 -10.40 -59.78
N SER A 433 10.66 -9.85 -59.24
CA SER A 433 11.98 -9.92 -59.90
C SER A 433 13.02 -10.73 -59.11
N LYS A 434 13.17 -12.00 -59.49
CA LYS A 434 14.35 -12.82 -59.18
C LYS A 434 15.42 -12.55 -60.24
N THR A 435 16.57 -12.02 -59.83
CA THR A 435 17.96 -12.39 -60.26
C THR A 435 18.91 -11.19 -60.19
N LEU A 436 19.82 -11.19 -59.21
CA LEU A 436 21.20 -10.67 -59.29
C LEU A 436 21.95 -11.05 -58.00
N SER A 437 23.17 -11.57 -58.15
CA SER A 437 23.93 -12.34 -57.15
C SER A 437 24.58 -11.49 -56.03
N GLU A 438 24.53 -12.02 -54.81
CA GLU A 438 24.94 -11.45 -53.50
C GLU A 438 26.40 -10.99 -53.32
N ARG A 439 27.28 -11.06 -54.33
CA ARG A 439 28.70 -10.65 -54.19
C ARG A 439 29.08 -9.32 -54.84
N GLY A 440 28.19 -8.71 -55.62
CA GLY A 440 28.48 -7.45 -56.34
C GLY A 440 28.14 -6.17 -55.59
N GLN A 441 27.18 -6.20 -54.66
CA GLN A 441 26.73 -4.99 -53.94
C GLN A 441 27.58 -4.64 -52.71
N LEU A 442 28.35 -5.58 -52.18
CA LEU A 442 29.16 -5.38 -50.97
C LEU A 442 30.42 -4.52 -51.17
N LYS A 443 30.92 -4.34 -52.41
CA LYS A 443 32.13 -3.54 -52.64
C LYS A 443 31.91 -2.04 -52.82
N ASN A 444 30.73 -1.61 -53.29
CA ASN A 444 30.43 -0.17 -53.40
C ASN A 444 29.84 0.44 -52.13
N LEU A 445 29.27 -0.37 -51.22
CA LEU A 445 28.85 0.12 -49.89
C LEU A 445 30.02 0.33 -48.91
N MET A 446 31.15 -0.37 -49.09
CA MET A 446 32.32 -0.19 -48.20
C MET A 446 33.15 1.07 -48.50
N LEU A 447 33.05 1.66 -49.69
CA LEU A 447 33.82 2.86 -50.02
C LEU A 447 33.16 4.16 -49.56
N VAL A 448 31.83 4.16 -49.40
CA VAL A 448 31.09 5.31 -48.86
C VAL A 448 31.14 5.33 -47.32
N SER A 449 31.32 4.18 -46.66
CA SER A 449 31.42 4.13 -45.19
C SER A 449 32.81 4.49 -44.63
N ALA A 450 33.87 4.39 -45.45
CA ALA A 450 35.24 4.66 -45.01
C ALA A 450 35.61 6.16 -45.03
N LEU A 451 34.97 6.98 -45.86
CA LEU A 451 35.26 8.43 -45.95
C LEU A 451 34.54 9.28 -44.90
N LEU A 452 33.64 8.68 -44.10
CA LEU A 452 32.90 9.37 -43.03
C LEU A 452 33.42 9.08 -41.62
N ARG A 453 34.55 8.38 -41.46
CA ARG A 453 35.12 8.09 -40.14
C ARG A 453 36.38 8.89 -39.84
N LYS A 454 36.12 10.00 -39.14
CA LYS A 454 36.95 10.84 -38.23
C LYS A 454 37.56 12.10 -38.86
N PRO A 455 37.37 13.27 -38.20
CA PRO A 455 37.54 13.43 -36.75
C PRO A 455 36.33 13.98 -35.95
N SER A 456 36.25 13.51 -34.70
CA SER A 456 35.71 14.15 -33.48
C SER A 456 34.21 14.45 -33.32
N ASN A 457 33.68 13.87 -32.21
CA ASN A 457 32.53 14.22 -31.38
C ASN A 457 31.15 13.61 -31.71
N CYS A 458 30.67 12.88 -30.70
CA CYS A 458 29.37 12.31 -30.42
C CYS A 458 28.18 12.90 -31.20
N MET A 459 27.57 12.08 -32.05
CA MET A 459 26.27 12.35 -32.66
C MET A 459 25.23 11.48 -31.94
N ARG A 460 24.51 12.11 -31.00
CA ARG A 460 23.25 11.62 -30.42
C ARG A 460 22.24 11.36 -31.55
N VAL A 461 21.39 10.36 -31.34
CA VAL A 461 20.33 9.93 -32.25
C VAL A 461 19.51 11.13 -32.73
N THR A 462 19.34 11.20 -34.05
CA THR A 462 18.70 12.29 -34.79
C THR A 462 17.20 12.32 -34.56
N MET A 463 16.75 13.05 -33.54
CA MET A 463 15.43 13.70 -33.47
C MET A 463 15.62 15.08 -32.80
N ASP A 464 15.39 16.14 -33.58
CA ASP A 464 15.25 17.56 -33.22
C ASP A 464 16.23 18.27 -32.24
N LEU A 465 17.52 17.93 -32.25
CA LEU A 465 18.54 18.62 -31.43
C LEU A 465 19.00 20.00 -31.94
N LYS A 466 18.29 20.66 -32.87
CA LYS A 466 18.75 21.92 -33.48
C LYS A 466 18.49 23.19 -32.66
N GLU A 467 17.73 23.12 -31.57
CA GLU A 467 17.35 24.28 -30.76
C GLU A 467 17.77 24.21 -29.27
N LYS A 468 18.42 23.13 -28.83
CA LYS A 468 18.79 22.95 -27.41
C LYS A 468 20.14 23.56 -27.05
N ASP A 469 20.16 24.31 -25.95
CA ASP A 469 21.35 24.91 -25.35
C ASP A 469 22.06 23.90 -24.44
N TRP A 470 23.33 23.61 -24.70
CA TRP A 470 24.12 22.61 -23.96
C TRP A 470 25.19 23.22 -23.06
N GLU A 471 25.21 24.54 -22.91
CA GLU A 471 26.31 25.23 -22.23
C GLU A 471 26.34 24.93 -20.73
N ILE A 472 25.18 24.76 -20.08
CA ILE A 472 25.09 24.39 -18.66
C ILE A 472 25.61 22.96 -18.44
N ALA A 473 25.09 21.97 -19.18
CA ALA A 473 25.57 20.58 -19.13
C ALA A 473 27.09 20.43 -19.32
N ARG A 474 27.69 21.19 -20.25
CA ARG A 474 29.15 21.18 -20.46
C ARG A 474 29.92 21.79 -19.29
N ALA A 475 29.28 22.66 -18.53
CA ALA A 475 29.87 23.38 -17.42
C ALA A 475 29.62 22.73 -16.05
N VAL A 476 28.92 21.60 -15.94
CA VAL A 476 28.47 21.04 -14.64
C VAL A 476 29.58 20.79 -13.62
N LYS A 477 30.84 20.60 -14.05
CA LYS A 477 32.00 20.44 -13.16
C LYS A 477 32.58 21.76 -12.64
N ASN A 478 32.12 22.90 -13.16
CA ASN A 478 32.56 24.25 -12.84
C ASN A 478 31.35 25.12 -12.41
N PRO A 479 31.03 25.16 -11.10
CA PRO A 479 29.84 25.83 -10.59
C PRO A 479 29.84 27.35 -10.86
N ASP A 480 31.02 27.99 -10.89
CA ASP A 480 31.12 29.42 -11.21
C ASP A 480 30.71 29.72 -12.65
N ARG A 481 31.09 28.85 -13.59
CA ARG A 481 30.65 28.96 -14.99
C ARG A 481 29.14 28.72 -15.12
N VAL A 482 28.58 27.79 -14.34
CA VAL A 482 27.12 27.56 -14.31
C VAL A 482 26.38 28.80 -13.81
N ARG A 483 26.83 29.43 -12.71
CA ARG A 483 26.26 30.69 -12.21
C ARG A 483 26.31 31.80 -13.25
N GLU A 484 27.43 31.92 -13.96
CA GLU A 484 27.60 32.90 -15.03
C GLU A 484 26.57 32.67 -16.15
N LEU A 485 26.41 31.43 -16.63
CA LEU A 485 25.45 31.07 -17.67
C LEU A 485 24.00 31.32 -17.22
N LEU A 486 23.65 30.96 -15.99
CA LEU A 486 22.32 31.28 -15.43
C LEU A 486 22.08 32.80 -15.39
N SER A 487 23.09 33.59 -15.03
CA SER A 487 23.00 35.07 -15.04
C SER A 487 22.87 35.67 -16.45
N GLN A 488 23.36 34.96 -17.46
CA GLN A 488 23.23 35.31 -18.88
C GLN A 488 21.86 34.90 -19.47
N GLY A 489 20.99 34.28 -18.66
CA GLY A 489 19.63 33.91 -19.06
C GLY A 489 19.50 32.49 -19.63
N HIS A 490 20.55 31.68 -19.56
CA HIS A 490 20.46 30.25 -19.90
C HIS A 490 19.52 29.56 -18.91
N LYS A 491 18.56 28.77 -19.42
CA LYS A 491 17.57 28.06 -18.59
C LYS A 491 18.04 26.63 -18.35
N PRO A 492 18.17 26.20 -17.09
CA PRO A 492 18.60 24.85 -16.81
C PRO A 492 17.46 23.85 -17.01
N ASP A 493 17.78 22.60 -17.32
CA ASP A 493 16.81 21.53 -17.53
C ASP A 493 17.17 20.20 -16.84
N ALA A 494 16.33 19.19 -17.02
CA ALA A 494 16.50 17.86 -16.45
C ALA A 494 17.83 17.20 -16.85
N PHE A 495 18.31 17.46 -18.07
CA PHE A 495 19.57 16.91 -18.55
C PHE A 495 20.77 17.51 -17.81
N ASP A 496 20.76 18.81 -17.58
CA ASP A 496 21.83 19.48 -16.81
C ASP A 496 21.93 18.91 -15.39
N LEU A 497 20.78 18.65 -14.75
CA LEU A 497 20.72 18.07 -13.40
C LEU A 497 21.22 16.60 -13.39
N CYS A 498 20.82 15.78 -14.37
CA CYS A 498 21.31 14.41 -14.52
C CYS A 498 22.83 14.35 -14.76
N GLU A 499 23.37 15.23 -15.60
CA GLU A 499 24.81 15.32 -15.85
C GLU A 499 25.61 15.74 -14.61
N ALA A 500 25.07 16.70 -13.84
CA ALA A 500 25.66 17.10 -12.57
C ALA A 500 25.64 15.95 -11.55
N ALA A 501 24.52 15.24 -11.40
CA ALA A 501 24.38 14.09 -10.51
C ALA A 501 25.32 12.93 -10.91
N LEU A 502 25.42 12.63 -12.20
CA LEU A 502 26.30 11.58 -12.75
C LEU A 502 27.79 11.83 -12.41
N HIS A 503 28.21 13.10 -12.40
CA HIS A 503 29.61 13.47 -12.13
C HIS A 503 29.90 13.83 -10.66
N GLY A 504 28.89 14.15 -9.86
CA GLY A 504 29.07 14.66 -8.50
C GLY A 504 29.73 13.67 -7.55
N ALA A 505 29.54 12.35 -7.75
CA ALA A 505 30.23 11.32 -6.96
C ALA A 505 31.77 11.43 -7.04
N GLN A 506 32.33 11.99 -8.13
CA GLN A 506 33.77 12.17 -8.33
C GLN A 506 34.23 13.65 -8.27
N CYS A 507 33.31 14.60 -8.39
CA CYS A 507 33.63 16.01 -8.56
C CYS A 507 32.81 16.87 -7.59
N ALA A 508 33.47 17.46 -6.58
CA ALA A 508 32.81 18.37 -5.64
C ALA A 508 32.15 19.57 -6.33
N GLY A 509 32.74 20.07 -7.43
CA GLY A 509 32.14 21.14 -8.23
C GLY A 509 30.81 20.73 -8.88
N ALA A 510 30.63 19.45 -9.22
CA ALA A 510 29.36 18.95 -9.74
C ALA A 510 28.32 18.72 -8.62
N VAL A 511 28.75 18.41 -7.39
CA VAL A 511 27.85 18.41 -6.21
C VAL A 511 27.29 19.81 -5.97
N GLU A 512 28.15 20.83 -5.99
CA GLU A 512 27.73 22.23 -5.85
C GLU A 512 26.81 22.66 -6.99
N THR A 513 27.06 22.19 -8.22
CA THR A 513 26.15 22.43 -9.35
C THR A 513 24.76 21.82 -9.12
N VAL A 514 24.63 20.61 -8.55
CA VAL A 514 23.31 20.03 -8.20
C VAL A 514 22.54 20.99 -7.29
N GLU A 515 23.19 21.53 -6.25
CA GLU A 515 22.57 22.49 -5.33
C GLU A 515 22.18 23.81 -6.05
N ILE A 516 23.06 24.34 -6.90
CA ILE A 516 22.80 25.56 -7.69
C ILE A 516 21.58 25.38 -8.60
N LEU A 517 21.52 24.25 -9.31
CA LEU A 517 20.45 23.95 -10.26
C LEU A 517 19.10 23.78 -9.54
N LEU A 518 19.08 23.06 -8.41
CA LEU A 518 17.88 22.89 -7.59
C LEU A 518 17.43 24.20 -6.93
N ALA A 519 18.36 25.06 -6.51
CA ALA A 519 18.07 26.37 -5.92
C ALA A 519 17.40 27.35 -6.89
N THR A 520 17.46 27.10 -8.21
CA THR A 520 16.70 27.89 -9.19
C THR A 520 15.18 27.71 -9.05
N GLY A 521 14.74 26.58 -8.48
CA GLY A 521 13.32 26.22 -8.37
C GLY A 521 12.65 25.87 -9.70
N VAL A 522 13.40 25.82 -10.81
CA VAL A 522 12.86 25.58 -12.16
C VAL A 522 12.85 24.09 -12.51
N ILE A 523 13.82 23.33 -12.01
CA ILE A 523 13.99 21.91 -12.33
C ILE A 523 13.35 21.04 -11.25
N ASP A 524 12.43 20.16 -11.65
CA ASP A 524 11.88 19.11 -10.77
C ASP A 524 12.92 17.98 -10.62
N PRO A 525 13.34 17.62 -9.39
CA PRO A 525 14.33 16.58 -9.16
C PRO A 525 13.88 15.16 -9.57
N ASN A 526 12.60 14.98 -9.90
CA ASN A 526 12.02 13.74 -10.44
C ASN A 526 11.93 13.75 -11.98
N THR A 527 12.54 14.72 -12.66
CA THR A 527 12.57 14.74 -14.12
C THR A 527 13.71 13.92 -14.69
N ARG A 528 13.53 13.43 -15.91
CA ARG A 528 14.55 12.74 -16.71
C ARG A 528 14.69 13.46 -18.06
N PRO A 529 15.83 13.33 -18.76
CA PRO A 529 16.02 13.98 -20.05
C PRO A 529 14.99 13.51 -21.09
N ASP A 530 14.55 14.38 -22.00
CA ASP A 530 13.48 14.09 -22.99
C ASP A 530 13.77 12.90 -23.93
N TYR A 531 15.04 12.49 -24.06
CA TYR A 531 15.43 11.30 -24.83
C TYR A 531 15.24 9.98 -24.08
N ALA A 532 15.00 10.03 -22.76
CA ALA A 532 14.60 8.88 -21.96
C ALA A 532 13.13 8.59 -22.25
N ASP A 533 12.88 7.71 -23.23
CA ASP A 533 11.56 7.41 -23.77
C ASP A 533 10.57 6.91 -22.70
N LEU A 534 9.64 7.79 -22.29
CA LEU A 534 8.55 7.50 -21.35
C LEU A 534 7.42 6.65 -21.96
N THR A 535 7.34 6.53 -23.29
CA THR A 535 6.13 6.05 -23.98
C THR A 535 6.17 4.58 -24.37
N ASN A 536 7.36 3.97 -24.36
CA ASN A 536 7.54 2.61 -24.85
C ASN A 536 7.77 1.60 -23.70
N VAL A 537 6.68 1.11 -23.12
CA VAL A 537 6.66 -0.20 -22.41
C VAL A 537 6.41 -1.36 -23.37
N ALA A 538 6.34 -1.14 -24.69
CA ALA A 538 6.12 -2.23 -25.66
C ALA A 538 7.30 -3.21 -25.73
N GLU A 539 8.47 -2.83 -25.19
CA GLU A 539 9.65 -3.69 -25.01
C GLU A 539 9.81 -4.23 -23.57
N VAL A 540 8.86 -3.93 -22.67
CA VAL A 540 8.79 -4.59 -21.34
C VAL A 540 8.10 -5.93 -21.53
N GLU A 541 8.86 -7.01 -21.37
CA GLU A 541 8.37 -8.39 -21.45
C GLU A 541 7.14 -8.60 -20.57
N LYS A 542 6.09 -9.29 -21.03
CA LYS A 542 4.84 -9.46 -20.26
C LYS A 542 5.00 -10.37 -19.04
N ASP A 543 6.01 -11.24 -19.03
CA ASP A 543 6.21 -12.30 -18.04
C ASP A 543 7.53 -12.17 -17.25
N TRP A 544 8.22 -11.03 -17.33
CA TRP A 544 9.48 -10.79 -16.62
C TRP A 544 9.35 -10.86 -15.08
N ALA A 545 8.12 -10.73 -14.56
CA ALA A 545 7.77 -10.78 -13.15
C ALA A 545 6.90 -12.01 -12.80
N SER A 546 7.06 -13.14 -13.50
CA SER A 546 6.37 -14.37 -13.08
C SER A 546 6.90 -14.85 -11.72
N SER A 547 5.97 -15.20 -10.82
CA SER A 547 6.24 -15.82 -9.51
C SER A 547 7.05 -17.11 -9.61
N ASP A 548 7.08 -17.71 -10.81
CA ASP A 548 7.58 -19.06 -11.05
C ASP A 548 9.05 -19.08 -11.49
N LYS A 549 9.64 -17.93 -11.84
CA LYS A 549 11.09 -17.79 -12.19
C LYS A 549 11.96 -17.31 -11.01
N SER A 550 11.44 -17.45 -9.78
CA SER A 550 12.05 -16.96 -8.53
C SER A 550 13.43 -17.57 -8.18
N SER A 551 13.85 -18.67 -8.80
CA SER A 551 15.13 -19.33 -8.51
C SER A 551 16.33 -18.73 -9.25
N SER A 552 16.13 -17.79 -10.19
CA SER A 552 17.24 -17.14 -10.90
C SER A 552 16.83 -15.76 -11.42
N PRO A 553 17.09 -14.66 -10.67
CA PRO A 553 16.83 -13.32 -11.19
C PRO A 553 17.66 -13.07 -12.46
N PRO A 554 17.21 -12.23 -13.42
CA PRO A 554 18.03 -11.88 -14.56
C PRO A 554 19.25 -11.03 -14.14
N GLU A 555 20.26 -10.94 -15.00
CA GLU A 555 21.36 -9.98 -14.81
C GLU A 555 20.85 -8.56 -15.17
N ILE A 556 21.15 -7.59 -14.30
CA ILE A 556 20.74 -6.20 -14.47
C ILE A 556 21.87 -5.44 -15.14
N TYR A 557 21.58 -4.73 -16.24
CA TYR A 557 22.55 -3.82 -16.86
C TYR A 557 22.33 -2.39 -16.36
N LYS A 558 23.41 -1.62 -16.21
CA LYS A 558 23.33 -0.22 -15.80
C LYS A 558 23.13 0.65 -17.04
N ASP A 559 22.02 1.36 -17.10
CA ASP A 559 21.65 2.23 -18.21
C ASP A 559 21.33 3.64 -17.67
N PRO A 560 22.36 4.49 -17.49
CA PRO A 560 22.20 5.79 -16.84
C PRO A 560 21.27 6.74 -17.59
N ASP A 561 21.00 6.47 -18.88
CA ASP A 561 20.04 7.21 -19.68
C ASP A 561 18.58 7.04 -19.20
N GLU A 562 18.28 5.97 -18.45
CA GLU A 562 16.94 5.68 -17.91
C GLU A 562 16.73 6.19 -16.47
N TRP A 563 17.78 6.70 -15.83
CA TRP A 563 17.84 6.93 -14.39
C TRP A 563 17.42 8.35 -13.99
N TYR A 564 16.83 8.48 -12.80
CA TYR A 564 16.52 9.78 -12.21
C TYR A 564 17.78 10.38 -11.57
N PRO A 565 17.82 11.71 -11.32
CA PRO A 565 18.92 12.36 -10.62
C PRO A 565 19.31 11.68 -9.30
N LEU A 566 18.32 11.21 -8.51
CA LEU A 566 18.57 10.49 -7.26
C LEU A 566 19.27 9.14 -7.45
N HIS A 567 18.91 8.37 -8.49
CA HIS A 567 19.63 7.14 -8.85
C HIS A 567 21.08 7.43 -9.22
N LEU A 568 21.30 8.43 -10.07
CA LEU A 568 22.61 8.82 -10.56
C LEU A 568 23.51 9.28 -9.42
N ALA A 569 22.97 10.08 -8.50
CA ALA A 569 23.67 10.58 -7.32
C ALA A 569 24.09 9.47 -6.34
N LEU A 570 23.36 8.35 -6.30
CA LEU A 570 23.55 7.26 -5.34
C LEU A 570 24.23 6.02 -5.91
N THR A 571 24.55 6.00 -7.21
CA THR A 571 25.24 4.88 -7.86
C THR A 571 26.75 5.13 -7.90
N CYS A 572 27.56 4.20 -7.39
CA CYS A 572 29.01 4.36 -7.38
C CYS A 572 29.65 4.14 -8.76
N SER A 573 30.61 4.99 -9.11
CA SER A 573 31.45 4.87 -10.31
C SER A 573 32.64 3.92 -10.11
N HIS A 574 33.14 3.29 -11.18
CA HIS A 574 34.19 2.26 -11.13
C HIS A 574 35.63 2.75 -10.82
N TYR A 575 35.90 4.06 -10.73
CA TYR A 575 37.28 4.59 -10.65
C TYR A 575 37.51 5.79 -9.70
N PRO A 576 37.09 5.78 -8.42
CA PRO A 576 37.43 6.86 -7.50
C PRO A 576 38.86 6.71 -6.94
N THR A 577 39.57 7.82 -6.79
CA THR A 577 40.86 7.90 -6.10
C THR A 577 40.72 7.91 -4.56
N ASP A 578 39.56 8.27 -4.00
CA ASP A 578 39.24 8.24 -2.55
C ASP A 578 37.75 7.90 -2.29
N ARG A 579 37.49 6.80 -1.57
CA ARG A 579 36.14 6.28 -1.28
C ARG A 579 35.37 7.09 -0.23
N GLN A 580 36.05 7.71 0.73
CA GLN A 580 35.39 8.50 1.78
C GLN A 580 34.87 9.83 1.24
N VAL A 581 35.63 10.43 0.33
CA VAL A 581 35.19 11.62 -0.41
C VAL A 581 33.98 11.30 -1.28
N GLN A 582 33.97 10.16 -1.96
CA GLN A 582 32.83 9.73 -2.76
C GLN A 582 31.55 9.58 -1.91
N LYS A 583 31.61 8.85 -0.78
CA LYS A 583 30.44 8.68 0.12
C LYS A 583 29.93 10.02 0.66
N ARG A 584 30.85 10.96 0.97
CA ARG A 584 30.48 12.33 1.38
C ARG A 584 29.73 13.08 0.27
N ASN A 585 30.23 13.03 -0.96
CA ASN A 585 29.59 13.68 -2.10
C ASN A 585 28.20 13.10 -2.39
N MET A 586 28.06 11.76 -2.35
CA MET A 586 26.77 11.08 -2.53
C MET A 586 25.77 11.47 -1.45
N THR A 587 26.24 11.58 -0.19
CA THR A 587 25.41 12.06 0.93
C THR A 587 24.90 13.48 0.69
N GLN A 588 25.77 14.39 0.24
CA GLN A 588 25.40 15.78 -0.06
C GLN A 588 24.39 15.88 -1.19
N MET A 589 24.66 15.23 -2.33
CA MET A 589 23.74 15.23 -3.46
C MET A 589 22.37 14.63 -3.12
N ALA A 590 22.36 13.47 -2.45
CA ALA A 590 21.10 12.84 -2.05
C ALA A 590 20.33 13.70 -1.05
N THR A 591 21.00 14.35 -0.10
CA THR A 591 20.35 15.31 0.82
C THR A 591 19.69 16.45 0.05
N ALA A 592 20.41 17.08 -0.88
CA ALA A 592 19.88 18.17 -1.68
C ALA A 592 18.67 17.71 -2.53
N LEU A 593 18.80 16.59 -3.24
CA LEU A 593 17.73 16.04 -4.07
C LEU A 593 16.49 15.69 -3.25
N LEU A 594 16.64 14.98 -2.13
CA LEU A 594 15.53 14.57 -1.26
C LEU A 594 14.84 15.78 -0.60
N GLN A 595 15.59 16.78 -0.13
CA GLN A 595 15.02 18.02 0.42
C GLN A 595 14.23 18.84 -0.60
N HIS A 596 14.62 18.77 -1.87
CA HIS A 596 13.92 19.40 -2.99
C HIS A 596 12.80 18.54 -3.57
N GLY A 597 12.49 17.37 -2.99
CA GLY A 597 11.33 16.55 -3.34
C GLY A 597 11.60 15.36 -4.25
N ALA A 598 12.86 14.90 -4.39
CA ALA A 598 13.15 13.65 -5.09
C ALA A 598 12.44 12.46 -4.40
N ASP A 599 11.75 11.63 -5.17
CA ASP A 599 10.97 10.49 -4.70
C ASP A 599 11.81 9.19 -4.72
N PRO A 600 12.17 8.61 -3.55
CA PRO A 600 12.87 7.33 -3.49
C PRO A 600 12.07 6.13 -4.00
N TYR A 601 10.77 6.28 -4.20
CA TYR A 601 9.89 5.24 -4.72
C TYR A 601 9.63 5.38 -6.22
N ALA A 602 10.19 6.40 -6.87
CA ALA A 602 10.00 6.65 -8.29
C ALA A 602 10.42 5.42 -9.12
N ILE A 603 9.54 5.06 -10.06
CA ILE A 603 9.66 3.81 -10.79
C ILE A 603 10.26 4.08 -12.18
N PHE A 604 11.30 3.34 -12.57
CA PHE A 604 12.03 3.44 -13.85
C PHE A 604 12.04 2.11 -14.63
N ARG A 605 12.44 2.16 -15.90
CA ARG A 605 12.69 0.96 -16.72
C ARG A 605 14.07 0.41 -16.38
N GLN A 606 14.14 -0.88 -16.07
CA GLN A 606 15.39 -1.57 -15.76
C GLN A 606 15.79 -2.45 -16.94
N THR A 607 16.97 -2.25 -17.53
CA THR A 607 17.47 -3.15 -18.59
C THR A 607 17.77 -4.54 -18.04
N VAL A 608 17.36 -5.57 -18.77
CA VAL A 608 17.42 -6.99 -18.37
C VAL A 608 18.27 -7.78 -19.36
N ARG A 609 19.23 -8.58 -18.87
CA ARG A 609 19.98 -9.57 -19.65
C ARG A 609 19.76 -10.96 -19.05
N ILE A 610 19.36 -11.93 -19.88
CA ILE A 610 19.11 -13.31 -19.47
C ILE A 610 20.39 -14.12 -19.77
N TYR A 611 21.18 -14.46 -18.75
CA TYR A 611 22.23 -15.48 -18.84
C TYR A 611 22.14 -16.45 -17.66
N ASN A 612 22.10 -17.75 -17.96
CA ASN A 612 21.93 -18.87 -17.02
C ASN A 612 23.27 -19.44 -16.48
N TYR A 613 24.26 -18.60 -16.16
CA TYR A 613 25.59 -19.10 -15.76
C TYR A 613 26.21 -18.40 -14.54
N TRP A 614 25.45 -18.19 -13.45
CA TRP A 614 26.05 -17.84 -12.16
C TRP A 614 25.26 -18.45 -10.99
N LEU A 615 25.96 -19.06 -10.04
CA LEU A 615 25.43 -19.47 -8.74
C LEU A 615 25.03 -18.22 -7.95
N ARG A 616 23.77 -18.09 -7.53
CA ARG A 616 23.27 -16.83 -6.91
C ARG A 616 23.00 -16.89 -5.41
N PHE A 617 23.01 -18.07 -4.75
CA PHE A 617 22.85 -18.17 -3.29
C PHE A 617 23.67 -19.31 -2.65
N PRO A 618 24.10 -19.17 -1.37
CA PRO A 618 24.57 -20.30 -0.57
C PRO A 618 23.41 -21.30 -0.35
N GLY A 619 23.56 -22.52 -0.87
CA GLY A 619 22.61 -23.62 -0.62
C GLY A 619 21.60 -23.92 -1.74
N GLU A 620 21.61 -23.17 -2.86
CA GLU A 620 20.79 -23.54 -4.01
C GLU A 620 21.37 -24.74 -4.77
N PRO A 621 20.58 -25.80 -5.05
CA PRO A 621 20.99 -26.85 -5.96
C PRO A 621 21.04 -26.30 -7.40
N GLN A 622 22.06 -26.72 -8.14
CA GLN A 622 22.20 -26.43 -9.56
C GLN A 622 21.01 -27.04 -10.30
N ASP A 623 20.17 -26.22 -10.94
CA ASP A 623 19.07 -26.73 -11.75
C ASP A 623 19.65 -27.43 -12.99
N ASP A 624 19.60 -28.77 -13.00
CA ASP A 624 20.18 -29.62 -14.05
C ASP A 624 19.43 -29.53 -15.40
N LYS A 625 18.37 -28.75 -15.50
CA LYS A 625 17.55 -28.63 -16.71
C LYS A 625 17.76 -27.29 -17.40
N VAL A 626 18.87 -27.22 -18.12
CA VAL A 626 19.07 -26.23 -19.19
C VAL A 626 18.02 -26.47 -20.27
N ILE A 627 16.93 -25.70 -20.25
CA ILE A 627 16.09 -25.52 -21.44
C ILE A 627 16.82 -24.47 -22.28
N ASP A 628 17.30 -24.89 -23.45
CA ASP A 628 17.95 -24.04 -24.44
C ASP A 628 16.88 -23.10 -25.07
N GLU A 629 16.44 -22.09 -24.32
CA GLU A 629 15.48 -21.06 -24.79
C GLU A 629 16.04 -20.26 -26.00
N ASP A 630 17.34 -20.37 -26.29
CA ASP A 630 17.98 -19.75 -27.48
C ASP A 630 17.56 -20.43 -28.80
N ALA A 631 17.09 -21.69 -28.75
CA ALA A 631 16.54 -22.37 -29.92
C ALA A 631 15.17 -21.84 -30.35
N ASP A 632 14.37 -21.33 -29.40
CA ASP A 632 13.07 -20.69 -29.65
C ASP A 632 13.20 -19.25 -30.18
N LEU A 633 14.38 -18.64 -30.04
CA LEU A 633 14.71 -17.30 -30.56
C LEU A 633 15.35 -17.31 -31.97
N GLY A 634 15.60 -18.49 -32.55
CA GLY A 634 16.07 -18.62 -33.93
C GLY A 634 17.52 -18.21 -34.19
N ILE A 635 18.37 -18.10 -33.16
CA ILE A 635 19.77 -17.67 -33.28
C ILE A 635 20.64 -18.85 -33.76
N THR A 636 21.29 -18.69 -34.91
CA THR A 636 22.08 -19.76 -35.56
C THR A 636 23.46 -19.96 -34.91
N GLN A 637 24.03 -21.15 -35.08
CA GLN A 637 25.41 -21.48 -34.66
C GLN A 637 26.48 -20.57 -35.31
N LEU A 638 26.19 -19.98 -36.48
CA LEU A 638 27.10 -19.10 -37.20
C LEU A 638 27.19 -17.72 -36.51
N GLU A 639 26.04 -17.18 -36.09
CA GLU A 639 25.93 -15.91 -35.35
C GLU A 639 26.63 -15.99 -33.99
N ARG A 640 26.53 -17.14 -33.31
CA ARG A 640 27.29 -17.45 -32.08
C ARG A 640 28.81 -17.37 -32.26
N ARG A 641 29.32 -17.67 -33.46
CA ARG A 641 30.76 -17.70 -33.74
C ARG A 641 31.30 -16.31 -34.06
N GLU A 642 30.54 -15.51 -34.80
CA GLU A 642 30.89 -14.12 -35.13
C GLU A 642 30.89 -13.22 -33.88
N GLU A 643 29.97 -13.45 -32.94
CA GLU A 643 29.91 -12.75 -31.65
C GLU A 643 31.10 -13.08 -30.74
N ARG A 644 31.48 -14.36 -30.66
CA ARG A 644 32.67 -14.81 -29.89
C ARG A 644 33.96 -14.23 -30.46
N GLU A 645 34.08 -14.17 -31.78
CA GLU A 645 35.25 -13.60 -32.46
C GLU A 645 35.31 -12.07 -32.27
N GLN A 646 34.20 -11.34 -32.30
CA GLN A 646 34.19 -9.89 -32.01
C GLN A 646 34.42 -9.53 -30.54
N TYR A 647 33.87 -10.30 -29.60
CA TYR A 647 34.08 -10.08 -28.16
C TYR A 647 35.54 -10.34 -27.76
N LEU A 648 36.19 -11.34 -28.38
CA LEU A 648 37.62 -11.61 -28.21
C LEU A 648 38.52 -10.56 -28.88
N LEU A 649 38.05 -9.91 -29.96
CA LEU A 649 38.75 -8.83 -30.66
C LEU A 649 38.62 -7.46 -29.94
N CYS A 650 37.58 -7.26 -29.12
CA CYS A 650 37.33 -6.02 -28.36
C CYS A 650 38.14 -5.92 -27.05
N LYS A 651 39.43 -6.31 -27.09
CA LYS A 651 40.34 -6.27 -25.93
C LYS A 651 40.96 -4.90 -25.64
N SER A 652 40.39 -3.81 -26.16
CA SER A 652 40.91 -2.45 -25.95
C SER A 652 39.80 -1.46 -25.59
N TYR A 653 39.80 -1.08 -24.31
CA TYR A 653 39.18 0.09 -23.67
C TYR A 653 38.52 1.15 -24.59
N SER A 654 37.20 1.35 -24.44
CA SER A 654 36.59 2.68 -24.23
C SER A 654 35.18 2.51 -23.67
N THR A 655 34.85 3.22 -22.59
CA THR A 655 33.53 3.21 -21.92
C THR A 655 32.41 3.88 -22.74
N ASP A 656 32.71 4.39 -23.94
CA ASP A 656 31.76 5.16 -24.76
C ASP A 656 31.25 4.40 -25.99
N SER A 657 31.58 3.11 -26.17
CA SER A 657 31.34 2.41 -27.44
C SER A 657 30.57 1.09 -27.37
N VAL A 658 29.93 0.75 -26.26
CA VAL A 658 29.17 -0.51 -26.17
C VAL A 658 27.67 -0.21 -26.25
N GLN A 659 27.17 0.01 -27.46
CA GLN A 659 25.77 -0.23 -27.76
C GLN A 659 25.56 -1.76 -27.74
N PRO A 660 24.59 -2.31 -26.99
CA PRO A 660 24.21 -3.70 -27.18
C PRO A 660 23.64 -3.85 -28.61
N LEU A 661 24.14 -4.84 -29.36
CA LEU A 661 23.78 -5.11 -30.76
C LEU A 661 22.36 -5.70 -30.94
N PHE A 662 21.53 -5.74 -29.89
CA PHE A 662 20.21 -6.36 -29.88
C PHE A 662 19.18 -5.53 -29.08
N PRO A 663 17.87 -5.66 -29.34
CA PRO A 663 16.82 -4.89 -28.66
C PRO A 663 16.91 -5.07 -27.15
N ARG A 664 16.93 -3.94 -26.42
CA ARG A 664 16.96 -3.91 -24.95
C ARG A 664 15.62 -4.45 -24.46
N LYS A 665 15.60 -5.63 -23.81
CA LYS A 665 14.43 -6.05 -23.02
C LYS A 665 14.46 -5.30 -21.69
N TYR A 666 13.32 -4.75 -21.30
CA TYR A 666 13.21 -3.98 -20.06
C TYR A 666 12.29 -4.69 -19.05
N GLY A 667 12.61 -4.53 -17.78
CA GLY A 667 11.72 -4.71 -16.64
C GLY A 667 11.41 -3.35 -16.02
N VAL A 668 10.85 -3.36 -14.82
CA VAL A 668 10.50 -2.14 -14.08
C VAL A 668 11.08 -2.22 -12.66
N CYS A 669 11.51 -1.12 -12.06
CA CYS A 669 11.97 -1.15 -10.65
C CYS A 669 11.75 0.21 -10.01
N SER A 670 11.61 0.29 -8.68
CA SER A 670 11.71 1.56 -7.96
C SER A 670 13.15 1.86 -7.56
N ILE A 671 13.47 3.14 -7.34
CA ILE A 671 14.82 3.58 -6.94
C ILE A 671 15.33 2.78 -5.76
N ILE A 672 14.55 2.76 -4.66
CA ILE A 672 14.94 2.09 -3.43
C ILE A 672 15.16 0.58 -3.61
N HIS A 673 14.33 -0.11 -4.42
CA HIS A 673 14.49 -1.53 -4.69
C HIS A 673 15.75 -1.83 -5.52
N PHE A 674 16.07 -0.96 -6.48
CA PHE A 674 17.30 -1.04 -7.26
C PHE A 674 18.53 -0.81 -6.39
N LEU A 675 18.54 0.25 -5.58
CA LEU A 675 19.67 0.56 -4.70
C LEU A 675 19.95 -0.59 -3.72
N LEU A 676 18.91 -1.18 -3.14
CA LEU A 676 19.02 -2.36 -2.28
C LEU A 676 19.57 -3.58 -3.04
N GLN A 677 19.02 -3.88 -4.21
CA GLN A 677 19.42 -5.05 -5.00
C GLN A 677 20.84 -4.93 -5.56
N GLU A 678 21.26 -3.77 -6.04
CA GLU A 678 22.61 -3.58 -6.59
C GLU A 678 23.65 -3.32 -5.49
N GLY A 679 23.20 -3.17 -4.23
CA GLY A 679 24.06 -2.82 -3.11
C GLY A 679 24.68 -1.43 -3.28
N GLU A 680 23.91 -0.47 -3.80
CA GLU A 680 24.33 0.93 -3.93
C GLU A 680 24.14 1.69 -2.61
N PHE A 681 24.55 2.96 -2.55
CA PHE A 681 24.53 3.73 -1.31
C PHE A 681 23.09 4.06 -0.88
N ILE A 682 22.58 3.36 0.14
CA ILE A 682 21.16 3.44 0.55
C ILE A 682 20.92 4.27 1.82
N LYS A 683 21.95 4.45 2.67
CA LYS A 683 21.84 5.11 3.99
C LYS A 683 21.02 6.42 3.95
N GLN A 684 21.36 7.34 3.06
CA GLN A 684 20.73 8.66 3.06
C GLN A 684 19.24 8.62 2.72
N VAL A 685 18.81 7.65 1.91
CA VAL A 685 17.39 7.41 1.59
C VAL A 685 16.67 6.85 2.82
N LEU A 686 17.27 5.88 3.50
CA LEU A 686 16.70 5.28 4.71
C LEU A 686 16.58 6.30 5.85
N ASP A 687 17.61 7.13 6.05
CA ASP A 687 17.61 8.19 7.07
C ASP A 687 16.53 9.25 6.77
N PHE A 688 16.39 9.64 5.50
CA PHE A 688 15.39 10.64 5.08
C PHE A 688 13.96 10.14 5.26
N LEU A 689 13.70 8.89 4.88
CA LEU A 689 12.37 8.30 5.05
C LEU A 689 12.08 8.05 6.52
N GLY A 690 13.05 7.59 7.32
CA GLY A 690 12.88 7.37 8.75
C GLY A 690 11.61 6.58 9.08
N SER A 691 10.74 7.15 9.91
CA SER A 691 9.43 6.55 10.27
C SER A 691 8.42 6.49 9.12
N ASN A 692 8.65 7.22 8.02
CA ASN A 692 7.81 7.20 6.82
C ASN A 692 8.23 6.10 5.83
N LEU A 693 9.28 5.33 6.13
CA LEU A 693 9.69 4.20 5.30
C LEU A 693 8.57 3.15 5.25
N ASP A 694 7.96 2.98 4.09
CA ASP A 694 7.01 1.90 3.86
C ASP A 694 7.75 0.59 3.57
N LEU A 695 7.96 -0.21 4.61
CA LEU A 695 8.65 -1.50 4.55
C LEU A 695 7.93 -2.54 3.70
N GLU A 696 6.60 -2.43 3.66
CA GLU A 696 5.71 -3.26 2.86
C GLU A 696 5.54 -2.70 1.45
N HIS A 697 6.26 -1.63 1.10
CA HIS A 697 6.24 -1.09 -0.25
C HIS A 697 6.71 -2.17 -1.21
N ARG A 698 5.87 -2.44 -2.21
CA ARG A 698 6.16 -3.43 -3.23
C ARG A 698 6.56 -2.75 -4.52
N ASP A 699 7.68 -3.18 -5.09
CA ASP A 699 7.97 -2.84 -6.47
C ASP A 699 7.00 -3.55 -7.44
N PRO A 700 7.01 -3.21 -8.74
CA PRO A 700 6.14 -3.86 -9.74
C PRO A 700 6.32 -5.37 -9.90
N GLN A 701 7.35 -5.97 -9.31
CA GLN A 701 7.58 -7.42 -9.20
C GLN A 701 6.90 -8.03 -7.97
N GLY A 702 6.24 -7.21 -7.15
CA GLY A 702 5.66 -7.61 -5.88
C GLY A 702 6.69 -7.84 -4.77
N ARG A 703 7.97 -7.48 -4.98
CA ARG A 703 9.02 -7.63 -3.97
C ARG A 703 8.90 -6.53 -2.95
N MET A 704 9.10 -6.88 -1.69
CA MET A 704 9.25 -5.91 -0.61
C MET A 704 10.72 -5.47 -0.52
N LEU A 705 11.00 -4.41 0.23
CA LEU A 705 12.37 -3.91 0.42
C LEU A 705 13.34 -5.00 0.90
N LEU A 706 12.93 -5.81 1.88
CA LEU A 706 13.73 -6.93 2.39
C LEU A 706 14.06 -7.96 1.29
N LEU A 707 13.10 -8.27 0.41
CA LEU A 707 13.33 -9.22 -0.68
C LEU A 707 14.31 -8.67 -1.73
N SER A 708 14.34 -7.35 -1.94
CA SER A 708 15.37 -6.72 -2.78
C SER A 708 16.74 -6.70 -2.10
N ALA A 709 16.80 -6.42 -0.79
CA ALA A 709 18.03 -6.50 -0.02
C ALA A 709 18.65 -7.91 -0.05
N CYS A 710 17.81 -8.95 0.09
CA CYS A 710 18.26 -10.35 0.01
C CYS A 710 18.80 -10.74 -1.38
N ARG A 711 18.46 -10.00 -2.45
CA ARG A 711 19.01 -10.23 -3.80
C ARG A 711 20.33 -9.50 -4.05
N SER A 712 20.79 -8.71 -3.07
CA SER A 712 22.07 -8.01 -3.18
C SER A 712 23.26 -8.96 -3.08
N ALA A 713 24.29 -8.71 -3.89
CA ALA A 713 25.59 -9.35 -3.74
C ALA A 713 26.27 -9.01 -2.39
N LEU A 714 25.83 -7.93 -1.73
CA LEU A 714 26.24 -7.59 -0.36
C LEU A 714 25.52 -8.41 0.72
N GLY A 715 24.32 -8.93 0.43
CA GLY A 715 23.43 -9.56 1.41
C GLY A 715 22.55 -8.57 2.19
N ALA A 716 21.44 -9.07 2.76
CA ALA A 716 20.52 -8.29 3.59
C ALA A 716 21.09 -7.94 4.99
N ASP A 717 22.23 -8.51 5.34
CA ASP A 717 22.95 -8.27 6.58
C ASP A 717 24.09 -7.25 6.42
N ALA A 718 24.21 -6.65 5.23
CA ALA A 718 25.09 -5.53 5.02
C ALA A 718 24.64 -4.29 5.82
N ALA A 719 25.59 -3.55 6.39
CA ALA A 719 25.31 -2.22 6.93
C ALA A 719 24.74 -1.31 5.85
N ILE A 720 23.84 -0.45 6.30
CA ILE A 720 23.14 0.52 5.46
C ILE A 720 24.08 1.52 4.76
N ASN A 721 25.35 1.64 5.20
CA ASN A 721 26.38 2.52 4.61
C ASN A 721 27.38 1.77 3.69
N GLY A 722 27.20 0.47 3.50
CA GLY A 722 27.98 -0.36 2.59
C GLY A 722 27.63 -0.07 1.14
N VAL A 723 28.60 -0.28 0.24
CA VAL A 723 28.38 -0.23 -1.22
C VAL A 723 29.07 -1.41 -1.88
N HIS A 724 28.47 -2.04 -2.89
CA HIS A 724 28.97 -3.25 -3.55
C HIS A 724 30.37 -3.06 -4.15
N LEU A 725 30.65 -1.88 -4.72
CA LEU A 725 31.99 -1.52 -5.20
C LEU A 725 33.06 -1.51 -4.10
N ASP A 726 32.68 -1.53 -2.81
CA ASP A 726 33.64 -1.71 -1.74
C ASP A 726 34.37 -3.05 -1.82
N VAL A 727 33.70 -4.07 -2.38
CA VAL A 727 34.17 -5.46 -2.53
C VAL A 727 35.08 -5.65 -3.76
N PHE A 728 35.06 -4.75 -4.75
CA PHE A 728 35.71 -4.97 -6.05
C PHE A 728 37.24 -4.76 -6.05
N ILE A 729 37.92 -5.71 -6.70
CA ILE A 729 39.37 -5.97 -6.72
C ILE A 729 40.09 -4.98 -7.65
N GLY A 730 41.05 -4.21 -7.12
CA GLY A 730 42.04 -3.53 -7.93
C GLY A 730 42.92 -4.55 -8.65
N VAL A 731 43.11 -4.39 -9.96
CA VAL A 731 43.80 -5.31 -10.89
C VAL A 731 45.29 -5.56 -10.56
N THR A 732 45.78 -5.12 -9.41
CA THR A 732 47.15 -5.34 -8.94
C THR A 732 47.14 -5.96 -7.55
N GLN A 733 47.01 -7.28 -7.54
CA GLN A 733 47.51 -8.23 -6.53
C GLN A 733 46.89 -8.22 -5.11
N ARG A 734 46.30 -9.38 -4.79
CA ARG A 734 45.94 -9.96 -3.48
C ARG A 734 44.60 -9.48 -2.91
N GLY A 735 43.49 -10.16 -3.24
CA GLY A 735 42.26 -10.22 -2.43
C GLY A 735 41.40 -8.95 -2.27
N ILE A 736 40.34 -9.09 -1.48
CA ILE A 736 39.38 -8.05 -1.08
C ILE A 736 40.02 -7.23 0.03
N GLY A 737 40.36 -5.98 -0.27
CA GLY A 737 40.98 -5.05 0.67
C GLY A 737 40.01 -4.41 1.66
N HIS A 738 38.69 -4.48 1.44
CA HIS A 738 37.68 -3.96 2.35
C HIS A 738 36.39 -4.79 2.21
N ASN A 739 36.22 -5.78 3.08
CA ASN A 739 34.92 -6.42 3.23
C ASN A 739 34.13 -5.65 4.29
N PRO A 740 33.01 -4.98 3.94
CA PRO A 740 32.21 -4.32 4.94
C PRO A 740 31.63 -5.32 5.98
N PHE A 741 31.54 -6.63 5.68
CA PHE A 741 31.06 -7.68 6.60
C PHE A 741 31.69 -9.08 6.35
N PRO A 742 32.61 -9.58 7.20
CA PRO A 742 33.13 -10.94 7.11
C PRO A 742 32.11 -11.95 7.64
N GLN A 743 31.25 -12.46 6.76
CA GLN A 743 30.33 -13.55 7.11
C GLN A 743 31.03 -14.91 7.01
N PRO A 744 30.66 -15.90 7.85
CA PRO A 744 31.26 -17.23 7.78
C PRO A 744 31.05 -17.96 6.44
N ASN A 745 29.98 -17.65 5.72
CA ASN A 745 29.53 -18.38 4.53
C ASN A 745 29.40 -17.53 3.25
N ASN A 746 29.88 -16.28 3.24
CA ASN A 746 29.84 -15.44 2.05
C ASN A 746 30.82 -15.97 0.98
N TYR A 747 30.39 -15.97 -0.29
CA TYR A 747 31.17 -16.31 -1.48
C TYR A 747 32.55 -15.63 -1.51
N TYR A 748 32.62 -14.40 -0.99
CA TYR A 748 33.82 -13.55 -1.01
C TYR A 748 34.84 -13.88 0.09
N LYS A 749 34.50 -14.72 1.08
CA LYS A 749 35.35 -15.03 2.24
C LYS A 749 36.71 -15.62 1.85
N ALA A 750 36.74 -16.48 0.83
CA ALA A 750 37.99 -17.08 0.34
C ALA A 750 38.95 -16.06 -0.29
N ASN A 751 38.44 -14.87 -0.63
CA ASN A 751 39.19 -13.79 -1.25
C ASN A 751 39.55 -12.67 -0.26
N GLU A 752 39.15 -12.75 1.01
CA GLU A 752 39.51 -11.77 2.04
C GLU A 752 41.01 -11.79 2.36
N ILE A 753 41.63 -10.60 2.44
CA ILE A 753 43.02 -10.48 2.86
C ILE A 753 43.06 -10.39 4.39
N THR A 754 43.88 -11.23 5.01
CA THR A 754 44.19 -11.14 6.43
C THR A 754 44.82 -9.78 6.76
N GLY A 755 44.13 -8.96 7.57
CA GLY A 755 44.70 -7.75 8.17
C GLY A 755 44.14 -6.40 7.71
N VAL A 756 43.07 -6.35 6.90
CA VAL A 756 42.32 -5.10 6.68
C VAL A 756 40.92 -5.23 7.30
N THR A 757 40.84 -4.97 8.60
CA THR A 757 39.57 -4.83 9.33
C THR A 757 39.08 -3.38 9.23
N THR A 758 37.95 -3.23 8.53
CA THR A 758 36.92 -2.17 8.52
C THR A 758 37.27 -0.72 8.87
N THR A 759 36.84 0.20 7.99
CA THR A 759 36.60 1.62 8.32
C THR A 759 35.16 1.90 8.77
N THR A 760 34.32 0.87 8.87
CA THR A 760 32.94 0.96 9.36
C THR A 760 32.91 0.74 10.87
N SER A 761 32.26 1.65 11.60
CA SER A 761 32.06 1.53 13.05
C SER A 761 31.22 0.28 13.35
N PRO A 762 31.56 -0.52 14.38
CA PRO A 762 30.74 -1.64 14.85
C PRO A 762 29.28 -1.24 15.15
N ASP A 763 29.01 0.05 15.35
CA ASP A 763 27.70 0.59 15.72
C ASP A 763 26.78 0.91 14.52
N THR A 764 27.19 0.61 13.28
CA THR A 764 26.35 0.89 12.11
C THR A 764 25.33 -0.24 11.91
N PRO A 765 24.01 0.03 11.90
CA PRO A 765 23.02 -1.02 11.78
C PRO A 765 23.03 -1.69 10.41
N THR A 766 22.72 -2.98 10.40
CA THR A 766 22.46 -3.78 9.20
C THR A 766 21.07 -3.48 8.61
N LEU A 767 20.85 -3.85 7.35
CA LEU A 767 19.52 -3.79 6.75
C LEU A 767 18.51 -4.67 7.52
N LEU A 768 18.91 -5.82 8.07
CA LEU A 768 18.04 -6.65 8.93
C LEU A 768 17.66 -5.97 10.25
N GLU A 769 18.56 -5.17 10.84
CA GLU A 769 18.31 -4.39 12.06
C GLU A 769 17.47 -3.14 11.77
N TYR A 770 17.61 -2.56 10.58
CA TYR A 770 16.92 -1.33 10.18
C TYR A 770 15.48 -1.53 9.70
N LEU A 771 15.08 -2.75 9.33
CA LEU A 771 13.77 -3.06 8.73
C LEU A 771 12.82 -3.85 9.68
N PRO A 772 12.50 -3.40 10.92
CA PRO A 772 11.47 -4.03 11.74
C PRO A 772 10.08 -3.69 11.18
N ASP A 773 9.10 -4.59 11.22
CA ASP A 773 7.77 -4.31 10.65
C ASP A 773 7.07 -3.07 11.27
N LYS A 774 5.91 -2.67 10.74
CA LYS A 774 5.14 -1.49 11.25
C LYS A 774 4.72 -1.61 12.72
N GLY A 775 4.83 -2.79 13.31
CA GLY A 775 4.64 -3.05 14.74
C GLY A 775 5.95 -3.30 15.47
N GLY A 776 7.12 -2.86 14.99
CA GLY A 776 8.40 -3.06 15.65
C GLY A 776 8.85 -4.52 15.78
N VAL A 777 8.26 -5.43 15.01
CA VAL A 777 8.58 -6.87 15.05
C VAL A 777 9.64 -7.17 14.00
N TYR A 778 10.78 -7.65 14.48
CA TYR A 778 11.92 -8.04 13.64
C TYR A 778 11.66 -9.36 12.91
N PRO A 779 12.28 -9.60 11.73
CA PRO A 779 12.09 -10.84 10.96
C PRO A 779 12.28 -12.13 11.77
N LEU A 780 13.26 -12.16 12.68
CA LEU A 780 13.51 -13.28 13.58
C LEU A 780 12.34 -13.54 14.54
N ILE A 781 11.79 -12.49 15.15
CA ILE A 781 10.62 -12.58 16.05
C ILE A 781 9.37 -12.98 15.27
N ALA A 782 9.20 -12.47 14.05
CA ALA A 782 8.11 -12.86 13.17
C ALA A 782 8.18 -14.36 12.80
N ALA A 783 9.37 -14.89 12.48
CA ALA A 783 9.59 -16.30 12.21
C ALA A 783 9.25 -17.17 13.43
N LEU A 784 9.74 -16.81 14.62
CA LEU A 784 9.46 -17.50 15.89
C LEU A 784 7.97 -17.49 16.25
N SER A 785 7.27 -16.38 16.01
CA SER A 785 5.84 -16.26 16.29
C SER A 785 4.98 -17.22 15.44
N ARG A 786 5.43 -17.53 14.22
CA ARG A 786 4.72 -18.40 13.28
C ARG A 786 4.85 -19.89 13.59
N ILE A 787 5.89 -20.31 14.33
CA ILE A 787 6.03 -21.71 14.79
C ILE A 787 4.75 -22.16 15.52
N ARG A 788 4.14 -21.28 16.31
CA ARG A 788 2.90 -21.54 17.07
C ARG A 788 1.66 -21.75 16.21
N ALA A 789 1.60 -21.20 14.98
CA ALA A 789 0.39 -21.21 14.15
C ALA A 789 0.19 -22.49 13.32
N TYR A 790 1.24 -23.29 13.09
CA TYR A 790 1.22 -24.41 12.14
C TYR A 790 0.83 -25.79 12.73
N TRP A 791 0.24 -25.81 13.92
CA TRP A 791 -0.17 -27.02 14.66
C TRP A 791 -1.29 -27.88 14.03
N SER A 792 -1.65 -27.67 12.75
CA SER A 792 -2.70 -28.46 12.07
C SER A 792 -2.37 -28.94 10.66
N LYS A 793 -1.18 -28.69 10.10
CA LYS A 793 -0.81 -29.12 8.74
C LYS A 793 0.65 -29.58 8.72
N THR A 794 0.86 -30.87 8.50
CA THR A 794 2.11 -31.59 8.78
C THR A 794 3.27 -31.37 7.78
N GLU A 795 3.12 -30.54 6.73
CA GLU A 795 4.01 -30.60 5.55
C GLU A 795 5.01 -29.42 5.37
N HIS A 796 5.03 -28.36 6.21
CA HIS A 796 5.84 -27.14 5.94
C HIS A 796 6.73 -26.62 7.09
N LEU A 797 7.06 -27.44 8.11
CA LEU A 797 7.84 -26.96 9.26
C LEU A 797 9.36 -26.91 9.05
N GLY A 798 9.95 -27.84 8.28
CA GLY A 798 11.40 -27.84 8.04
C GLY A 798 11.92 -26.56 7.37
N THR A 799 11.06 -25.88 6.61
CA THR A 799 11.36 -24.59 5.97
C THR A 799 11.27 -23.39 6.92
N LEU A 800 10.53 -23.50 8.03
CA LEU A 800 10.43 -22.42 9.04
C LEU A 800 11.61 -22.46 10.01
N GLU A 801 12.04 -23.65 10.42
CA GLU A 801 13.21 -23.86 11.29
C GLU A 801 14.50 -23.50 10.53
N SER A 802 14.59 -23.85 9.24
CA SER A 802 15.69 -23.39 8.38
C SER A 802 15.72 -21.86 8.27
N ALA A 803 14.56 -21.20 8.12
CA ALA A 803 14.51 -19.74 8.04
C ALA A 803 15.02 -19.04 9.31
N ILE A 804 14.84 -19.63 10.49
CA ILE A 804 15.37 -19.09 11.75
C ILE A 804 16.89 -19.23 11.80
N ASP A 805 17.40 -20.40 11.42
CA ASP A 805 18.85 -20.62 11.30
C ASP A 805 19.46 -19.69 10.25
N ASP A 806 18.80 -19.49 9.11
CA ASP A 806 19.23 -18.59 8.04
C ASP A 806 19.26 -17.14 8.50
N LEU A 807 18.23 -16.68 9.23
CA LEU A 807 18.19 -15.33 9.79
C LEU A 807 19.29 -15.11 10.84
N LEU A 808 19.52 -16.08 11.72
CA LEU A 808 20.59 -16.02 12.71
C LEU A 808 21.98 -16.10 12.05
N ALA A 809 22.13 -16.88 10.97
CA ALA A 809 23.36 -16.96 10.19
C ALA A 809 23.62 -15.66 9.41
N ALA A 810 22.56 -14.97 8.99
CA ALA A 810 22.58 -13.64 8.42
C ALA A 810 22.70 -12.53 9.50
N GLY A 811 23.02 -12.85 10.75
CA GLY A 811 23.30 -11.82 11.76
C GLY A 811 22.08 -11.10 12.32
N ALA A 812 20.86 -11.64 12.18
CA ALA A 812 19.70 -11.13 12.90
C ALA A 812 19.97 -11.17 14.42
N ASP A 813 19.83 -10.02 15.09
CA ASP A 813 20.09 -9.91 16.53
C ASP A 813 19.05 -10.71 17.34
N PRO A 814 19.47 -11.75 18.09
CA PRO A 814 18.57 -12.51 18.94
C PRO A 814 18.11 -11.75 20.21
N MET A 815 18.70 -10.61 20.54
CA MET A 815 18.37 -9.79 21.72
C MET A 815 17.18 -8.84 21.51
N VAL A 816 16.73 -8.69 20.26
CA VAL A 816 15.62 -7.80 19.92
C VAL A 816 14.34 -8.17 20.67
N ARG A 817 13.53 -7.15 20.97
CA ARG A 817 12.25 -7.28 21.66
C ARG A 817 11.13 -6.74 20.79
N ASP A 818 9.97 -7.40 20.79
CA ASP A 818 8.75 -6.83 20.21
C ASP A 818 8.27 -5.62 21.06
N PRO A 819 7.29 -4.81 20.60
CA PRO A 819 6.78 -3.69 21.40
C PRO A 819 6.11 -4.08 22.71
N ARG A 820 5.79 -5.37 22.90
CA ARG A 820 5.28 -5.90 24.18
C ARG A 820 6.44 -6.33 25.09
N GLY A 821 7.68 -6.09 24.70
CA GLY A 821 8.88 -6.46 25.44
C GLY A 821 9.23 -7.95 25.37
N ASN A 822 8.56 -8.74 24.52
CA ASN A 822 8.83 -10.17 24.38
C ASN A 822 10.13 -10.41 23.63
N THR A 823 10.99 -11.25 24.19
CA THR A 823 12.19 -11.79 23.53
C THR A 823 11.87 -13.06 22.74
N ALA A 824 12.83 -13.54 21.94
CA ALA A 824 12.72 -14.82 21.24
C ALA A 824 12.32 -16.00 22.16
N LEU A 825 12.81 -16.03 23.41
CA LEU A 825 12.47 -17.07 24.40
C LEU A 825 11.01 -17.04 24.85
N HIS A 826 10.35 -15.87 24.87
CA HIS A 826 8.94 -15.77 25.23
C HIS A 826 8.05 -16.50 24.21
N TYR A 827 8.41 -16.44 22.92
CA TYR A 827 7.70 -17.14 21.85
C TYR A 827 7.96 -18.65 21.88
N LEU A 828 9.19 -19.08 22.13
CA LEU A 828 9.52 -20.51 22.26
C LEU A 828 8.85 -21.13 23.50
N ALA A 829 8.78 -20.42 24.61
CA ALA A 829 8.10 -20.89 25.83
C ALA A 829 6.60 -21.17 25.62
N LEU A 830 5.95 -20.44 24.72
CA LEU A 830 4.53 -20.63 24.35
C LEU A 830 4.29 -21.69 23.28
N SER A 831 5.36 -22.36 22.80
CA SER A 831 5.30 -23.33 21.70
C SER A 831 5.34 -24.80 22.15
N TRP A 832 5.11 -25.05 23.46
CA TRP A 832 5.09 -26.36 24.12
C TRP A 832 6.38 -27.18 23.92
N PRO A 833 7.54 -26.67 24.38
CA PRO A 833 8.83 -27.37 24.29
C PRO A 833 8.88 -28.67 25.13
N ASP A 834 7.84 -28.93 25.92
CA ASP A 834 7.67 -30.13 26.75
C ASP A 834 6.85 -31.25 26.09
N ASP A 835 6.50 -31.12 24.82
CA ASP A 835 5.87 -32.17 24.04
C ASP A 835 6.92 -33.14 23.43
N PHE A 836 6.47 -34.20 22.74
CA PHE A 836 7.34 -35.28 22.24
C PHE A 836 7.42 -35.34 20.70
N GLY A 837 8.59 -35.73 20.18
CA GLY A 837 8.87 -35.91 18.75
C GLY A 837 9.78 -34.84 18.14
N VAL A 838 10.21 -35.10 16.89
CA VAL A 838 11.26 -34.33 16.18
C VAL A 838 11.02 -32.82 16.16
N ARG A 839 9.75 -32.39 16.07
CA ARG A 839 9.37 -30.96 16.05
C ARG A 839 9.70 -30.25 17.37
N VAL A 840 9.61 -30.96 18.49
CA VAL A 840 9.79 -30.41 19.83
C VAL A 840 11.26 -30.52 20.25
N ASP A 841 11.97 -31.55 19.76
CA ASP A 841 13.44 -31.62 19.85
C ASP A 841 14.11 -30.40 19.20
N GLU A 842 13.55 -29.94 18.08
CA GLU A 842 14.03 -28.76 17.36
C GLU A 842 13.75 -27.45 18.12
N GLN A 843 12.59 -27.30 18.75
CA GLN A 843 12.33 -26.17 19.66
C GLN A 843 13.30 -26.16 20.85
N ARG A 844 13.58 -27.33 21.44
CA ARG A 844 14.58 -27.48 22.51
C ARG A 844 15.99 -27.14 22.01
N ARG A 845 16.35 -27.49 20.77
CA ARG A 845 17.59 -27.04 20.10
C ARG A 845 17.63 -25.52 19.99
N LEU A 846 16.57 -24.87 19.50
CA LEU A 846 16.50 -23.41 19.35
C LEU A 846 16.59 -22.69 20.71
N CYS A 847 15.95 -23.21 21.75
CA CYS A 847 16.10 -22.68 23.11
C CYS A 847 17.56 -22.70 23.55
N ARG A 848 18.26 -23.84 23.41
CA ARG A 848 19.69 -23.95 23.73
C ARG A 848 20.52 -22.96 22.91
N LEU A 849 20.32 -22.94 21.60
CA LEU A 849 21.03 -22.09 20.66
C LEU A 849 20.94 -20.59 21.00
N LEU A 850 19.77 -20.12 21.41
CA LEU A 850 19.52 -18.73 21.75
C LEU A 850 20.06 -18.36 23.14
N LEU A 851 19.95 -19.27 24.11
CA LEU A 851 20.55 -19.10 25.44
C LEU A 851 22.08 -19.07 25.36
N ASP A 852 22.69 -19.94 24.53
CA ASP A 852 24.13 -19.95 24.26
C ASP A 852 24.62 -18.64 23.61
N ARG A 853 23.73 -17.92 22.92
CA ARG A 853 23.98 -16.57 22.38
C ARG A 853 23.77 -15.45 23.39
N GLY A 854 23.51 -15.76 24.66
CA GLY A 854 23.44 -14.80 25.75
C GLY A 854 22.09 -14.12 25.92
N ILE A 855 20.99 -14.68 25.39
CA ILE A 855 19.66 -14.14 25.73
C ILE A 855 19.44 -14.32 27.22
N ASP A 856 19.12 -13.23 27.91
CA ASP A 856 18.77 -13.27 29.33
C ASP A 856 17.50 -14.12 29.55
N PRO A 857 17.59 -15.29 30.21
CA PRO A 857 16.42 -16.13 30.49
C PRO A 857 15.46 -15.48 31.50
N ASN A 858 15.91 -14.44 32.21
CA ASN A 858 15.14 -13.69 33.21
C ASN A 858 14.52 -12.42 32.65
N ALA A 859 14.72 -12.11 31.36
CA ALA A 859 14.12 -10.96 30.73
C ALA A 859 12.59 -10.98 30.90
N ARG A 860 12.03 -9.85 31.31
CA ARG A 860 10.59 -9.66 31.47
C ARG A 860 10.00 -8.86 30.32
N ASN A 861 8.84 -9.30 29.84
CA ASN A 861 8.00 -8.53 28.94
C ASN A 861 7.27 -7.39 29.67
N LEU A 862 6.47 -6.58 28.96
CA LEU A 862 5.73 -5.47 29.55
C LEU A 862 4.65 -5.91 30.56
N ASP A 863 4.21 -7.17 30.50
CA ASP A 863 3.32 -7.78 31.51
C ASP A 863 4.10 -8.26 32.75
N GLY A 864 5.43 -8.06 32.80
CA GLY A 864 6.29 -8.47 33.89
C GLY A 864 6.60 -9.97 33.95
N GLN A 865 6.27 -10.72 32.89
CA GLN A 865 6.41 -12.17 32.80
C GLN A 865 7.75 -12.54 32.15
N SER A 866 8.41 -13.59 32.66
CA SER A 866 9.57 -14.21 32.01
C SER A 866 9.15 -15.33 31.07
N ALA A 867 10.05 -15.76 30.17
CA ALA A 867 9.83 -16.93 29.32
C ALA A 867 9.49 -18.19 30.15
N LEU A 868 10.19 -18.41 31.27
CA LEU A 868 9.94 -19.57 32.13
C LEU A 868 8.54 -19.51 32.78
N LYS A 869 8.09 -18.34 33.23
CA LYS A 869 6.70 -18.13 33.72
C LYS A 869 5.70 -18.51 32.63
N LEU A 870 5.89 -18.02 31.40
CA LEU A 870 5.01 -18.33 30.28
C LEU A 870 4.91 -19.83 30.02
N TYR A 871 6.04 -20.54 30.04
CA TYR A 871 6.10 -22.00 29.89
C TYR A 871 5.26 -22.75 30.95
N PHE A 872 5.28 -22.30 32.21
CA PHE A 872 4.43 -22.88 33.26
C PHE A 872 2.94 -22.49 33.14
N THR A 873 2.60 -21.42 32.41
CA THR A 873 1.21 -20.97 32.19
C THR A 873 0.56 -21.44 30.88
N ALA A 874 1.33 -21.87 29.87
CA ALA A 874 0.91 -22.05 28.48
C ALA A 874 -0.18 -23.11 28.19
N PHE A 875 -0.70 -23.82 29.21
CA PHE A 875 -1.73 -24.87 29.04
C PHE A 875 -3.19 -24.37 29.03
N GLU A 876 -3.44 -23.05 29.07
CA GLU A 876 -4.80 -22.50 29.13
C GLU A 876 -5.51 -22.25 27.80
N THR A 877 -4.92 -22.53 26.64
CA THR A 877 -5.63 -22.31 25.37
C THR A 877 -6.59 -23.46 25.03
N SER A 878 -7.87 -23.30 25.41
CA SER A 878 -9.16 -23.71 24.79
C SER A 878 -9.34 -25.01 23.97
N ARG A 879 -8.29 -25.68 23.47
CA ARG A 879 -8.39 -26.92 22.66
C ARG A 879 -8.77 -28.16 23.46
N TYR A 880 -8.48 -28.20 24.77
CA TYR A 880 -8.80 -29.36 25.61
C TYR A 880 -10.09 -29.20 26.44
N GLN A 881 -10.64 -27.99 26.56
CA GLN A 881 -11.88 -27.76 27.31
C GLN A 881 -13.16 -28.09 26.51
N ASN A 882 -13.10 -28.15 25.17
CA ASN A 882 -14.30 -28.20 24.32
C ASN A 882 -14.58 -29.54 23.59
N ARG A 883 -13.92 -30.66 23.93
CA ARG A 883 -14.37 -31.99 23.46
C ARG A 883 -15.08 -32.75 24.58
N GLN A 884 -16.38 -32.49 24.70
CA GLN A 884 -17.34 -33.42 25.33
C GLN A 884 -17.17 -34.80 24.67
N GLY A 885 -16.54 -35.75 25.35
CA GLY A 885 -16.50 -37.15 24.90
C GLY A 885 -15.16 -37.89 24.98
N TYR A 886 -14.04 -37.25 25.30
CA TYR A 886 -12.83 -38.02 25.64
C TYR A 886 -12.83 -38.37 27.12
N SER A 887 -13.04 -39.66 27.40
CA SER A 887 -12.86 -40.27 28.71
C SER A 887 -11.49 -39.87 29.28
N TRP A 888 -11.46 -39.52 30.57
CA TRP A 888 -10.25 -39.30 31.39
C TRP A 888 -9.25 -40.48 31.36
N ASN A 889 -9.57 -41.58 30.69
CA ASN A 889 -8.85 -42.84 30.71
C ASN A 889 -7.91 -43.09 29.51
N VAL A 890 -7.59 -42.08 28.67
CA VAL A 890 -6.62 -42.27 27.56
C VAL A 890 -5.16 -42.00 27.98
N TRP A 891 -4.90 -41.62 29.23
CA TRP A 891 -3.57 -41.21 29.68
C TRP A 891 -2.87 -42.18 30.66
N GLN A 892 -3.37 -43.40 30.83
CA GLN A 892 -2.74 -44.39 31.73
C GLN A 892 -1.43 -45.02 31.19
N ASP A 893 -0.97 -44.65 29.99
CA ASP A 893 0.23 -45.24 29.35
C ASP A 893 1.38 -44.22 29.10
N MET A 894 1.39 -43.02 29.70
CA MET A 894 2.33 -41.94 29.34
C MET A 894 3.21 -41.35 30.47
N ASP A 895 3.45 -42.08 31.57
CA ASP A 895 4.08 -41.48 32.76
C ASP A 895 5.60 -41.22 32.66
N GLU A 896 6.37 -41.94 31.85
CA GLU A 896 7.85 -41.82 31.85
C GLU A 896 8.49 -40.78 30.88
N PRO A 897 7.94 -40.49 29.67
CA PRO A 897 8.58 -39.57 28.73
C PRO A 897 8.49 -38.10 29.14
N TYR A 898 7.36 -37.66 29.71
CA TYR A 898 7.11 -36.23 29.96
C TYR A 898 7.82 -35.69 31.19
N ALA A 899 7.99 -36.50 32.24
CA ALA A 899 8.78 -36.11 33.41
C ALA A 899 10.22 -35.77 32.99
N LYS A 900 10.85 -36.66 32.22
CA LYS A 900 12.21 -36.47 31.68
C LYS A 900 12.31 -35.26 30.75
N ILE A 901 11.27 -35.00 29.95
CA ILE A 901 11.21 -33.84 29.05
C ILE A 901 11.04 -32.53 29.85
N ASN A 902 10.18 -32.50 30.87
CA ASN A 902 10.02 -31.33 31.75
C ASN A 902 11.34 -31.05 32.50
N GLU A 903 12.03 -32.10 32.97
CA GLU A 903 13.38 -32.01 33.53
C GLU A 903 14.37 -31.40 32.52
N GLU A 904 14.42 -31.91 31.28
CA GLU A 904 15.30 -31.37 30.23
C GLU A 904 15.04 -29.88 29.96
N VAL A 905 13.77 -29.48 29.82
CA VAL A 905 13.41 -28.08 29.56
C VAL A 905 13.82 -27.20 30.74
N LEU A 906 13.55 -27.62 31.98
CA LEU A 906 13.95 -26.85 33.16
C LEU A 906 15.48 -26.75 33.26
N GLU A 907 16.21 -27.83 32.99
CA GLU A 907 17.67 -27.84 32.97
C GLU A 907 18.25 -26.86 31.94
N ILE A 908 17.63 -26.73 30.76
CA ILE A 908 18.06 -25.77 29.73
C ILE A 908 18.01 -24.34 30.29
N PHE A 909 16.92 -23.97 30.97
CA PHE A 909 16.76 -22.64 31.57
C PHE A 909 17.67 -22.45 32.80
N GLU A 910 17.80 -23.47 33.67
CA GLU A 910 18.67 -23.43 34.84
C GLU A 910 20.15 -23.25 34.45
N LYS A 911 20.64 -23.99 33.45
CA LYS A 911 22.02 -23.87 32.95
C LYS A 911 22.32 -22.47 32.41
N ALA A 912 21.31 -21.80 31.87
CA ALA A 912 21.43 -20.43 31.39
C ALA A 912 21.27 -19.37 32.51
N GLY A 913 21.01 -19.77 33.76
CA GLY A 913 20.89 -18.87 34.91
C GLY A 913 19.46 -18.34 35.15
N ALA A 914 18.43 -19.08 34.75
CA ALA A 914 17.05 -18.71 35.06
C ALA A 914 16.79 -18.71 36.59
N ASN A 915 16.14 -17.66 37.08
CA ASN A 915 15.79 -17.48 38.47
C ASN A 915 14.43 -18.15 38.77
N LEU A 916 14.49 -19.38 39.31
CA LEU A 916 13.32 -20.15 39.71
C LEU A 916 12.55 -19.54 40.89
N THR A 917 13.20 -18.69 41.68
CA THR A 917 12.62 -18.03 42.87
C THR A 917 11.96 -16.69 42.56
N ALA A 918 11.99 -16.26 41.30
CA ALA A 918 11.44 -14.97 40.90
C ALA A 918 9.93 -14.88 41.18
N GLN A 919 9.51 -13.74 41.74
CA GLN A 919 8.10 -13.39 41.92
C GLN A 919 7.62 -12.50 40.77
N ASP A 920 6.37 -12.69 40.33
CA ASP A 920 5.73 -11.78 39.38
C ASP A 920 5.22 -10.49 40.04
N SER A 921 4.52 -9.64 39.27
CA SER A 921 3.93 -8.39 39.75
C SER A 921 2.86 -8.60 40.84
N GLU A 922 2.30 -9.80 40.95
CA GLU A 922 1.36 -10.20 42.01
C GLU A 922 2.07 -10.91 43.18
N GLY A 923 3.41 -10.98 43.17
CA GLY A 923 4.19 -11.68 44.18
C GLY A 923 4.17 -13.21 44.04
N GLN A 924 3.65 -13.77 42.95
CA GLN A 924 3.54 -15.22 42.76
C GLN A 924 4.86 -15.84 42.32
N THR A 925 5.27 -16.93 42.97
CA THR A 925 6.38 -17.81 42.55
C THR A 925 5.90 -18.89 41.56
N LEU A 926 6.83 -19.63 40.93
CA LEU A 926 6.51 -20.81 40.10
C LEU A 926 5.59 -21.81 40.80
N LEU A 927 5.78 -22.03 42.11
CA LEU A 927 4.92 -22.91 42.91
C LEU A 927 3.48 -22.40 43.01
N HIS A 928 3.25 -21.08 43.17
CA HIS A 928 1.88 -20.52 43.16
C HIS A 928 1.18 -20.76 41.82
N ILE A 929 1.93 -20.63 40.72
CA ILE A 929 1.40 -20.76 39.37
C ILE A 929 0.96 -22.20 39.10
N VAL A 930 1.82 -23.16 39.44
CA VAL A 930 1.53 -24.58 39.26
C VAL A 930 0.43 -25.04 40.22
N ALA A 931 0.46 -24.59 41.49
CA ALA A 931 -0.57 -24.87 42.49
C ALA A 931 -1.97 -24.33 42.10
N GLY A 932 -2.01 -23.25 41.31
CA GLY A 932 -3.24 -22.65 40.81
C GLY A 932 -3.93 -23.41 39.67
N LYS A 933 -3.44 -24.59 39.24
CA LYS A 933 -3.94 -25.32 38.06
C LYS A 933 -4.28 -26.79 38.36
N ARG A 934 -5.36 -27.31 37.77
CA ARG A 934 -5.92 -28.66 38.05
C ARG A 934 -5.66 -29.66 36.92
N THR A 935 -4.39 -29.94 36.59
CA THR A 935 -4.04 -30.94 35.55
C THR A 935 -2.94 -31.89 36.00
N LEU A 936 -2.95 -33.13 35.50
CA LEU A 936 -1.91 -34.13 35.80
C LEU A 936 -0.51 -33.66 35.38
N ARG A 937 -0.37 -32.95 34.25
CA ARG A 937 0.91 -32.36 33.84
C ARG A 937 1.46 -31.33 34.83
N MET A 938 0.57 -30.62 35.54
CA MET A 938 0.99 -29.66 36.57
C MET A 938 1.44 -30.36 37.85
N TYR A 939 1.03 -31.62 38.08
CA TYR A 939 1.50 -32.39 39.21
C TYR A 939 2.98 -32.77 39.05
N ASP A 940 3.38 -33.28 37.89
CA ASP A 940 4.80 -33.59 37.63
C ASP A 940 5.68 -32.34 37.72
N ARG A 941 5.17 -31.21 37.23
CA ARG A 941 5.83 -29.91 37.35
C ARG A 941 5.90 -29.42 38.80
N LEU A 942 4.88 -29.70 39.61
CA LEU A 942 4.90 -29.38 41.04
C LEU A 942 6.01 -30.18 41.74
N LEU A 943 6.06 -31.49 41.50
CA LEU A 943 7.10 -32.35 42.07
C LEU A 943 8.50 -31.96 41.59
N LEU A 944 8.65 -31.62 40.31
CA LEU A 944 9.90 -31.14 39.73
C LEU A 944 10.33 -29.81 40.37
N LEU A 945 9.42 -28.88 40.62
CA LEU A 945 9.75 -27.62 41.29
C LEU A 945 10.10 -27.82 42.77
N LEU A 946 9.44 -28.75 43.46
CA LEU A 946 9.77 -29.10 44.85
C LEU A 946 11.10 -29.83 44.98
N SER A 947 11.51 -30.62 43.98
CA SER A 947 12.85 -31.25 43.96
C SER A 947 13.98 -30.24 43.77
N LYS A 948 13.66 -28.96 43.48
CA LYS A 948 14.59 -27.84 43.42
C LYS A 948 14.61 -26.99 44.70
N ASP A 949 14.10 -27.52 45.80
CA ASP A 949 14.06 -26.88 47.12
C ASP A 949 13.38 -25.50 47.13
N LEU A 950 12.39 -25.30 46.24
CA LEU A 950 11.63 -24.05 46.20
C LEU A 950 10.67 -23.97 47.39
N ASP A 951 10.72 -22.85 48.12
CA ASP A 951 9.92 -22.66 49.34
C ASP A 951 8.43 -22.44 49.01
N PRO A 952 7.53 -23.36 49.40
CA PRO A 952 6.09 -23.20 49.18
C PRO A 952 5.44 -22.19 50.13
N MET A 953 6.17 -21.71 51.16
CA MET A 953 5.70 -20.78 52.19
C MET A 953 5.89 -19.30 51.84
N VAL A 954 6.53 -18.99 50.70
CA VAL A 954 6.59 -17.62 50.17
C VAL A 954 5.17 -17.09 49.99
N ARG A 955 4.92 -15.86 50.42
CA ARG A 955 3.60 -15.22 50.30
C ARG A 955 3.55 -14.30 49.08
N ASN A 956 2.47 -14.41 48.31
CA ASN A 956 2.13 -13.47 47.23
C ASN A 956 1.61 -12.12 47.80
N ALA A 957 1.26 -11.18 46.92
CA ALA A 957 0.76 -9.86 47.31
C ALA A 957 -0.59 -9.89 48.06
N LYS A 958 -1.37 -10.99 47.94
CA LYS A 958 -2.59 -11.23 48.72
C LYS A 958 -2.31 -11.87 50.08
N GLY A 959 -1.05 -12.16 50.39
CA GLY A 959 -0.65 -12.86 51.59
C GLY A 959 -0.84 -14.38 51.53
N GLU A 960 -1.16 -14.94 50.36
CA GLU A 960 -1.39 -16.38 50.17
C GLU A 960 -0.07 -17.09 49.86
N THR A 961 0.11 -18.29 50.39
CA THR A 961 1.17 -19.23 50.01
C THR A 961 0.73 -20.11 48.84
N ALA A 962 1.63 -20.90 48.26
CA ALA A 962 1.25 -21.88 47.22
C ALA A 962 0.24 -22.91 47.76
N ILE A 963 0.33 -23.25 49.06
CA ILE A 963 -0.63 -24.11 49.75
C ILE A 963 -2.01 -23.44 49.81
N ASP A 964 -2.06 -22.15 50.17
CA ASP A 964 -3.32 -21.40 50.25
C ASP A 964 -4.00 -21.31 48.87
N VAL A 965 -3.21 -21.07 47.81
CA VAL A 965 -3.70 -21.08 46.42
C VAL A 965 -4.26 -22.45 46.05
N ALA A 966 -3.55 -23.55 46.33
CA ALA A 966 -4.03 -24.91 46.06
C ALA A 966 -5.31 -25.26 46.84
N MET A 967 -5.43 -24.78 48.08
CA MET A 967 -6.63 -24.99 48.93
C MET A 967 -7.83 -24.18 48.44
N SER A 968 -7.61 -22.95 47.94
CA SER A 968 -8.69 -22.06 47.46
C SER A 968 -9.51 -22.65 46.31
N LEU A 969 -8.90 -23.56 45.53
CA LEU A 969 -9.54 -24.24 44.41
C LEU A 969 -10.46 -25.40 44.83
N GLU A 970 -10.34 -25.91 46.07
CA GLU A 970 -11.15 -27.02 46.59
C GLU A 970 -11.66 -26.74 48.03
N PRO A 971 -12.66 -25.84 48.18
CA PRO A 971 -13.18 -25.43 49.49
C PRO A 971 -13.86 -26.55 50.29
N SER A 972 -14.19 -27.68 49.64
CA SER A 972 -14.92 -28.81 50.22
C SER A 972 -14.06 -29.79 51.03
N GLY A 973 -12.73 -29.58 51.07
CA GLY A 973 -11.79 -30.37 51.88
C GLY A 973 -11.05 -31.45 51.09
N GLU A 974 -9.71 -31.43 51.23
CA GLU A 974 -8.67 -32.30 50.62
C GLU A 974 -8.22 -31.94 49.19
N SER A 975 -7.54 -30.80 49.04
CA SER A 975 -6.74 -30.50 47.83
C SER A 975 -5.48 -31.37 47.78
N PHE A 976 -5.40 -32.24 46.78
CA PHE A 976 -4.25 -33.14 46.57
C PHE A 976 -2.92 -32.38 46.44
N PHE A 977 -2.89 -31.26 45.70
CA PHE A 977 -1.71 -30.41 45.57
C PHE A 977 -1.33 -29.76 46.90
N ALA A 978 -2.31 -29.35 47.70
CA ALA A 978 -2.06 -28.81 49.02
C ALA A 978 -1.50 -29.85 49.99
N THR A 979 -1.94 -31.11 49.91
CA THR A 979 -1.37 -32.22 50.69
C THR A 979 0.10 -32.43 50.34
N VAL A 980 0.43 -32.53 49.06
CA VAL A 980 1.82 -32.71 48.58
C VAL A 980 2.73 -31.57 49.04
N LEU A 981 2.24 -30.32 48.96
CA LEU A 981 2.98 -29.16 49.43
C LEU A 981 3.17 -29.16 50.96
N LYS A 982 2.16 -29.58 51.73
CA LYS A 982 2.25 -29.70 53.20
C LYS A 982 3.23 -30.81 53.60
N ASP A 983 3.14 -31.98 52.98
CA ASP A 983 4.03 -33.12 53.25
C ASP A 983 5.49 -32.73 52.99
N HIS A 984 5.76 -31.96 51.94
CA HIS A 984 7.10 -31.43 51.66
C HIS A 984 7.58 -30.48 52.77
N VAL A 985 6.73 -29.58 53.27
CA VAL A 985 7.07 -28.68 54.39
C VAL A 985 7.29 -29.46 55.69
N GLU A 986 6.49 -30.48 55.97
CA GLU A 986 6.64 -31.33 57.16
C GLU A 986 7.92 -32.19 57.08
N GLY A 987 8.27 -32.68 55.89
CA GLY A 987 9.51 -33.43 55.64
C GLY A 987 10.80 -32.59 55.70
N LEU A 988 10.74 -31.27 55.51
CA LEU A 988 11.87 -30.35 55.68
C LEU A 988 12.11 -29.95 57.15
N ASN A 989 11.11 -30.12 58.02
CA ASN A 989 11.15 -29.73 59.44
C ASN A 989 11.41 -30.90 60.41
N GLY A 990 11.58 -32.12 59.89
CA GLY A 990 12.00 -33.32 60.63
C GLY A 990 13.39 -33.77 60.22
#